data_AF-A0AAD0T1S4-F1
#
_entry.id   AF-A0AAD0T1S4-F1
#
_cell.length_a   1.000
_cell.length_b   1.000
_cell.length_c   1.000
_cell.angle_alpha   90.00
_cell.angle_beta   90.00
_cell.angle_gamma   90.00
#
_symmetry.space_group_name_H-M   'P 1'
#
loop_
_entity.id
_entity.type
_entity.pdbx_description
1 polymer ?
#
loop_
_entity_poly.entity_id
_entity_poly.type
_entity_poly.pdbx_seq_one_letter_code
_entity_poly.pdbx_strand_id
1 'polypeptide(L)'
;MQKLSIKLIILGSVLTGPSLYAQSNTPQKTKAKLTLPEKGLLESFEEKLNLYRQDIGQKILNPSNEEKIRQIFKDEERIELSTRQINTILLYSPDYYKELYRINNCSIYTLLKNRLININGTPLLNVEATVTEGEKKTKAIVPIDSFLSHYYKSNCRLSFKQSRVFEKGLLADTFKKITPKFPTSKGQCLDQYNNLSANINVDHICSAPYTIDLASKLSQNLTENDLSIRERSYINSLRRQAKTYTEEIKEKDLLYFRNFCSNLNRKEKFCNNYAQQDFWALIRNKQRSRDYIKQRCQNIFKKEDLKDVEYIKCIKLLRQRPEVCETKGPREGSVLYPMPDCLKVSETLMVSRLKNNFNDCPKFIGNLAIVNGARVIKHFATNDIKSNDCVFPSYEKIYGLYLESDEEDKWPLKICYTSISKEKKCLPYIPGNSKENYNALNMVVANMLYQTKTVSNRIKCQEVSKKEYNPLRLKYKAGCWIVPEEVACRTVSCKYKIMLDNRAIKEIWSEGQLTFDYFKTKYNSTDSSIHDRMINLLRLKEQEINSLSSLKFFLDKKKNGIIHGMGCGEDLYPSHYQSTKLGICTPMPFIIDGHKEINNNTYLSFRGAIDDVNSPRLMLWANVFTALSRYSTLSPLKAWEFYGIY
;
A
#
# COMPACT_ATOMS: atom_id res chain seq x y z
N MET A 1 20.06 25.33 -21.69
CA MET A 1 21.11 25.18 -22.72
C MET A 1 21.63 23.75 -22.92
N GLN A 2 21.66 22.85 -21.92
CA GLN A 2 22.10 21.45 -22.11
C GLN A 2 21.15 20.52 -22.92
N LYS A 3 19.90 20.91 -23.19
CA LYS A 3 18.94 20.12 -24.01
C LYS A 3 19.14 20.24 -25.53
N LEU A 4 19.92 21.22 -26.02
CA LEU A 4 20.16 21.40 -27.45
C LEU A 4 21.31 20.53 -27.99
N SER A 5 22.31 20.21 -27.16
CA SER A 5 23.56 19.60 -27.62
C SER A 5 23.37 18.18 -28.21
N ILE A 6 22.49 17.36 -27.63
CA ILE A 6 22.26 15.98 -28.11
C ILE A 6 21.42 15.95 -29.40
N LYS A 7 20.48 16.89 -29.59
CA LYS A 7 19.73 17.01 -30.85
C LYS A 7 20.63 17.47 -31.99
N LEU A 8 21.59 18.36 -31.73
CA LEU A 8 22.57 18.82 -32.73
C LEU A 8 23.54 17.73 -33.17
N ILE A 9 24.03 16.88 -32.26
CA ILE A 9 25.01 15.83 -32.56
C ILE A 9 24.41 14.69 -33.40
N ILE A 10 23.15 14.28 -33.12
CA ILE A 10 22.47 13.24 -33.90
C ILE A 10 22.04 13.78 -35.28
N LEU A 11 21.71 15.07 -35.41
CA LEU A 11 21.38 15.66 -36.71
C LEU A 11 22.59 15.94 -37.61
N GLY A 12 23.81 16.05 -37.07
CA GLY A 12 25.03 16.18 -37.88
C GLY A 12 25.25 15.00 -38.83
N SER A 13 24.84 13.79 -38.42
CA SER A 13 24.92 12.57 -39.25
C SER A 13 23.74 12.39 -40.22
N VAL A 14 22.64 13.15 -40.05
CA VAL A 14 21.52 13.20 -41.00
C VAL A 14 21.79 14.18 -42.15
N LEU A 15 22.71 15.13 -41.94
CA LEU A 15 23.01 16.20 -42.90
C LEU A 15 24.25 15.96 -43.78
N THR A 16 25.08 14.94 -43.50
CA THR A 16 26.27 14.65 -44.31
C THR A 16 26.26 13.22 -44.90
N GLY A 17 25.93 13.10 -46.19
CA GLY A 17 26.34 11.97 -47.03
C GLY A 17 27.85 12.00 -47.32
N PRO A 18 28.45 10.94 -47.91
CA PRO A 18 29.85 10.61 -47.77
C PRO A 18 30.75 11.44 -48.69
N SER A 19 31.57 12.33 -48.10
CA SER A 19 32.77 12.85 -48.77
C SER A 19 33.77 13.37 -47.73
N LEU A 20 34.62 12.48 -47.21
CA LEU A 20 35.85 12.88 -46.53
C LEU A 20 36.99 12.00 -47.03
N TYR A 21 37.39 12.26 -48.27
CA TYR A 21 38.77 12.06 -48.77
C TYR A 21 38.99 13.06 -49.90
N ALA A 22 39.78 14.12 -49.64
CA ALA A 22 40.73 14.72 -50.57
C ALA A 22 41.32 16.02 -49.97
N GLN A 23 42.60 15.90 -49.65
CA GLN A 23 43.70 16.88 -49.73
C GLN A 23 43.40 18.39 -49.84
N SER A 24 44.06 19.10 -48.94
CA SER A 24 44.36 20.53 -49.00
C SER A 24 45.14 20.91 -50.26
N ASN A 25 44.59 21.85 -51.04
CA ASN A 25 45.35 22.88 -51.77
C ASN A 25 44.42 24.07 -52.04
N THR A 26 44.81 25.24 -51.56
CA THR A 26 44.21 26.58 -51.80
C THR A 26 44.55 27.11 -53.21
N PRO A 27 44.04 28.29 -53.64
CA PRO A 27 42.63 28.71 -53.74
C PRO A 27 42.34 29.35 -55.12
N GLN A 28 41.11 29.36 -55.62
CA GLN A 28 40.72 30.38 -56.61
C GLN A 28 39.25 30.78 -56.52
N LYS A 29 39.08 32.10 -56.50
CA LYS A 29 37.85 32.88 -56.34
C LYS A 29 36.81 32.50 -57.39
N THR A 30 35.63 32.12 -56.93
CA THR A 30 34.37 32.53 -57.57
C THR A 30 33.42 32.99 -56.46
N LYS A 31 33.10 34.29 -56.46
CA LYS A 31 32.05 34.86 -55.63
C LYS A 31 30.71 34.29 -56.12
N ALA A 32 30.30 33.14 -55.61
CA ALA A 32 28.91 32.74 -55.64
C ALA A 32 28.15 33.66 -54.68
N LYS A 33 27.17 34.37 -55.22
CA LYS A 33 26.23 35.23 -54.51
C LYS A 33 25.62 34.41 -53.37
N LEU A 34 25.98 34.74 -52.12
CA LEU A 34 25.42 34.11 -50.94
C LEU A 34 23.98 34.62 -50.82
N THR A 35 23.02 33.92 -51.42
CA THR A 35 21.60 34.10 -51.10
C THR A 35 21.42 33.70 -49.64
N LEU A 36 21.19 34.71 -48.78
CA LEU A 36 20.73 34.51 -47.42
C LEU A 36 19.46 33.64 -47.48
N PRO A 37 19.37 32.54 -46.70
CA PRO A 37 18.13 31.78 -46.63
C PRO A 37 17.00 32.69 -46.14
N GLU A 38 15.85 32.68 -46.83
CA GLU A 38 14.66 33.52 -46.56
C GLU A 38 14.02 33.29 -45.17
N LYS A 39 14.49 32.31 -44.40
CA LYS A 39 14.00 31.99 -43.04
C LYS A 39 15.17 31.79 -42.07
N GLY A 40 14.95 32.13 -40.80
CA GLY A 40 15.93 31.90 -39.74
C GLY A 40 16.29 30.41 -39.57
N LEU A 41 17.47 30.13 -39.01
CA LEU A 41 17.97 28.76 -38.81
C LEU A 41 17.04 27.91 -37.91
N LEU A 42 16.29 28.56 -37.02
CA LEU A 42 15.29 27.93 -36.15
C LEU A 42 13.97 27.64 -36.89
N GLU A 43 13.51 28.58 -37.73
CA GLU A 43 12.27 28.42 -38.52
C GLU A 43 12.43 27.34 -39.60
N SER A 44 13.57 27.33 -40.29
CA SER A 44 13.91 26.25 -41.24
C SER A 44 14.06 24.89 -40.55
N PHE A 45 14.45 24.86 -39.28
CA PHE A 45 14.54 23.65 -38.47
C PHE A 45 13.16 23.11 -38.06
N GLU A 46 12.26 23.99 -37.62
CA GLU A 46 10.87 23.64 -37.30
C GLU A 46 10.10 23.14 -38.53
N GLU A 47 10.29 23.79 -39.68
CA GLU A 47 9.69 23.39 -40.95
C GLU A 47 10.16 21.99 -41.38
N LYS A 48 11.47 21.70 -41.31
CA LYS A 48 12.01 20.37 -41.59
C LYS A 48 11.49 19.30 -40.63
N LEU A 49 11.33 19.64 -39.35
CA LEU A 49 10.74 18.73 -38.35
C LEU A 49 9.28 18.41 -38.68
N ASN A 50 8.49 19.42 -39.08
CA ASN A 50 7.10 19.25 -39.46
C ASN A 50 6.94 18.40 -40.73
N LEU A 51 7.76 18.65 -41.76
CA LEU A 51 7.79 17.82 -42.97
C LEU A 51 8.17 16.37 -42.65
N TYR A 52 9.20 16.17 -41.83
CA TYR A 52 9.60 14.83 -41.37
C TYR A 52 8.48 14.12 -40.61
N ARG A 53 7.74 14.87 -39.78
CA ARG A 53 6.59 14.37 -39.02
C ARG A 53 5.44 13.92 -39.93
N GLN A 54 5.09 14.71 -40.94
CA GLN A 54 4.05 14.38 -41.92
C GLN A 54 4.42 13.12 -42.71
N ASP A 55 5.67 13.03 -43.19
CA ASP A 55 6.13 11.89 -43.99
C ASP A 55 6.17 10.59 -43.18
N ILE A 56 6.51 10.64 -41.88
CA ILE A 56 6.37 9.47 -40.97
C ILE A 56 4.91 9.05 -40.81
N GLY A 57 4.00 10.03 -40.65
CA GLY A 57 2.58 9.75 -40.51
C GLY A 57 2.00 9.00 -41.70
N GLN A 58 2.34 9.44 -42.91
CA GLN A 58 1.80 8.88 -44.15
C GLN A 58 2.46 7.56 -44.57
N LYS A 59 3.77 7.37 -44.35
CA LYS A 59 4.48 6.17 -44.87
C LYS A 59 4.69 5.05 -43.86
N ILE A 60 4.75 5.37 -42.57
CA ILE A 60 5.13 4.39 -41.54
C ILE A 60 3.93 4.05 -40.67
N LEU A 61 3.19 5.06 -40.22
CA LEU A 61 2.03 4.85 -39.34
C LEU A 61 0.81 4.36 -40.13
N ASN A 62 0.52 4.99 -41.27
CA ASN A 62 -0.61 4.67 -42.14
C ASN A 62 -0.15 4.42 -43.60
N PRO A 63 0.69 3.39 -43.86
CA PRO A 63 1.17 3.11 -45.20
C PRO A 63 0.00 2.96 -46.18
N SER A 64 0.11 3.61 -47.33
CA SER A 64 -0.90 3.55 -48.39
C SER A 64 -1.04 2.11 -48.93
N ASN A 65 -2.18 1.78 -49.55
CA ASN A 65 -2.39 0.46 -50.18
C ASN A 65 -1.35 0.15 -51.29
N GLU A 66 -0.66 1.16 -51.82
CA GLU A 66 0.39 1.02 -52.83
C GLU A 66 1.75 0.59 -52.23
N GLU A 67 2.00 0.91 -50.96
CA GLU A 67 3.21 0.45 -50.26
C GLU A 67 3.05 -1.02 -49.85
N LYS A 68 3.65 -1.93 -50.64
CA LYS A 68 3.65 -3.37 -50.34
C LYS A 68 4.28 -3.65 -48.96
N ILE A 69 3.45 -3.98 -47.98
CA ILE A 69 3.90 -4.49 -46.68
C ILE A 69 4.54 -5.86 -46.90
N ARG A 70 5.85 -5.95 -46.64
CA ARG A 70 6.61 -7.18 -46.81
C ARG A 70 6.60 -7.98 -45.51
N GLN A 71 6.11 -9.21 -45.58
CA GLN A 71 5.96 -10.08 -44.40
C GLN A 71 6.85 -11.32 -44.43
N ILE A 72 7.31 -11.73 -45.62
CA ILE A 72 8.10 -12.93 -45.85
C ILE A 72 9.49 -12.52 -46.36
N PHE A 73 10.51 -13.11 -45.75
CA PHE A 73 11.91 -12.92 -46.07
C PHE A 73 12.58 -14.27 -46.27
N LYS A 74 13.56 -14.32 -47.17
CA LYS A 74 14.40 -15.50 -47.36
C LYS A 74 15.43 -15.56 -46.23
N ASP A 75 15.93 -16.75 -45.93
CA ASP A 75 16.93 -16.95 -44.86
C ASP A 75 18.25 -16.22 -45.12
N GLU A 76 18.57 -15.96 -46.39
CA GLU A 76 19.78 -15.25 -46.83
C GLU A 76 19.68 -13.72 -46.67
N GLU A 77 18.47 -13.18 -46.53
CA GLU A 77 18.23 -11.75 -46.47
C GLU A 77 18.54 -11.18 -45.07
N ARG A 78 19.37 -10.14 -45.02
CA ARG A 78 19.62 -9.38 -43.77
C ARG A 78 18.67 -8.20 -43.69
N ILE A 79 17.98 -8.06 -42.56
CA ILE A 79 16.96 -7.04 -42.35
C ILE A 79 17.38 -6.17 -41.17
N GLU A 80 17.59 -4.88 -41.37
CA GLU A 80 17.95 -3.93 -40.32
C GLU A 80 16.95 -2.78 -40.28
N LEU A 81 16.74 -2.15 -39.11
CA LEU A 81 15.98 -0.90 -39.10
C LEU A 81 16.70 0.13 -39.97
N SER A 82 15.95 0.84 -40.80
CA SER A 82 16.56 1.92 -41.58
C SER A 82 17.12 3.00 -40.65
N THR A 83 18.17 3.71 -41.07
CA THR A 83 18.71 4.86 -40.32
C THR A 83 17.62 5.87 -40.01
N ARG A 84 16.69 6.06 -40.95
CA ARG A 84 15.53 6.94 -40.79
C ARG A 84 14.59 6.44 -39.69
N GLN A 85 14.30 5.14 -39.63
CA GLN A 85 13.45 4.54 -38.61
C GLN A 85 14.08 4.65 -37.21
N ILE A 86 15.40 4.40 -37.10
CA ILE A 86 16.13 4.58 -35.83
C ILE A 86 16.04 6.04 -35.37
N ASN A 87 16.31 6.99 -36.26
CA ASN A 87 16.23 8.41 -35.95
C ASN A 87 14.81 8.83 -35.55
N THR A 88 13.79 8.30 -36.22
CA THR A 88 12.38 8.50 -35.87
C THR A 88 12.11 8.05 -34.44
N ILE A 89 12.52 6.82 -34.10
CA ILE A 89 12.34 6.27 -32.76
C ILE A 89 13.05 7.15 -31.72
N LEU A 90 14.31 7.52 -31.97
CA LEU A 90 15.08 8.37 -31.07
C LEU A 90 14.45 9.75 -30.88
N LEU A 91 13.94 10.38 -31.93
CA LEU A 91 13.39 11.74 -31.87
C LEU A 91 12.06 11.79 -31.14
N TYR A 92 11.17 10.83 -31.39
CA TYR A 92 9.79 10.84 -30.89
C TYR A 92 9.55 10.00 -29.64
N SER A 93 10.52 9.17 -29.23
CA SER A 93 10.44 8.45 -27.96
C SER A 93 10.65 9.36 -26.75
N PRO A 94 9.98 9.08 -25.62
CA PRO A 94 10.29 9.70 -24.34
C PRO A 94 11.78 9.62 -23.97
N ASP A 95 12.29 10.68 -23.31
CA ASP A 95 13.72 10.79 -23.00
C ASP A 95 14.28 9.62 -22.18
N TYR A 96 13.48 9.01 -21.32
CA TYR A 96 13.92 7.87 -20.50
C TYR A 96 14.17 6.59 -21.32
N TYR A 97 13.52 6.39 -22.48
CA TYR A 97 13.87 5.29 -23.39
C TYR A 97 15.25 5.47 -24.02
N LYS A 98 15.67 6.73 -24.21
CA LYS A 98 17.00 7.03 -24.79
C LYS A 98 18.13 6.57 -23.90
N GLU A 99 17.94 6.62 -22.58
CA GLU A 99 18.94 6.15 -21.63
C GLU A 99 19.09 4.62 -21.71
N LEU A 100 18.00 3.88 -21.96
CA LEU A 100 18.10 2.43 -22.19
C LEU A 100 18.91 2.07 -23.45
N TYR A 101 18.82 2.89 -24.51
CA TYR A 101 19.62 2.69 -25.72
C TYR A 101 21.11 2.88 -25.48
N ARG A 102 21.48 3.82 -24.61
CA ARG A 102 22.87 4.05 -24.23
C ARG A 102 23.45 2.90 -23.40
N ILE A 103 22.61 2.25 -22.60
CA ILE A 103 23.02 1.11 -21.77
C ILE A 103 23.15 -0.16 -22.63
N ASN A 104 22.18 -0.41 -23.51
CA ASN A 104 22.12 -1.61 -24.33
C ASN A 104 21.54 -1.31 -25.72
N ASN A 105 22.34 -1.57 -26.77
CA ASN A 105 21.94 -1.38 -28.16
C ASN A 105 20.71 -2.25 -28.55
N CYS A 106 20.46 -3.33 -27.83
CA CYS A 106 19.29 -4.19 -28.04
C CYS A 106 17.99 -3.66 -27.43
N SER A 107 18.06 -2.62 -26.59
CA SER A 107 16.88 -2.05 -25.89
C SER A 107 15.79 -1.58 -26.84
N ILE A 108 16.15 -1.05 -28.02
CA ILE A 108 15.17 -0.62 -29.03
C ILE A 108 14.27 -1.76 -29.48
N TYR A 109 14.83 -2.96 -29.63
CA TYR A 109 14.10 -4.14 -30.05
C TYR A 109 13.27 -4.73 -28.91
N THR A 110 13.74 -4.63 -27.66
CA THR A 110 12.92 -4.98 -26.48
C THR A 110 11.72 -4.06 -26.33
N LEU A 111 11.89 -2.75 -26.55
CA LEU A 111 10.78 -1.79 -26.52
C LEU A 111 9.81 -2.03 -27.69
N LEU A 112 10.31 -2.37 -28.88
CA LEU A 112 9.47 -2.80 -30.02
C LEU A 112 8.70 -4.09 -29.71
N LYS A 113 9.34 -5.11 -29.13
CA LYS A 113 8.72 -6.37 -28.72
C LYS A 113 7.55 -6.13 -27.76
N ASN A 114 7.75 -5.24 -26.79
CA ASN A 114 6.72 -4.86 -25.80
C ASN A 114 5.77 -3.76 -26.30
N ARG A 115 5.90 -3.36 -27.57
CA ARG A 115 5.05 -2.34 -28.22
C ARG A 115 4.98 -1.02 -27.44
N LEU A 116 6.11 -0.60 -26.87
CA LEU A 116 6.24 0.60 -26.04
C LEU A 116 6.57 1.87 -26.84
N ILE A 117 6.86 1.71 -28.13
CA ILE A 117 7.22 2.83 -29.00
C ILE A 117 5.95 3.37 -29.67
N ASN A 118 5.65 4.63 -29.40
CA ASN A 118 4.61 5.40 -30.07
C ASN A 118 5.22 6.63 -30.75
N ILE A 119 4.57 7.08 -31.82
CA ILE A 119 4.94 8.29 -32.54
C ILE A 119 3.68 9.14 -32.61
N ASN A 120 3.72 10.34 -32.01
CA ASN A 120 2.57 11.25 -31.96
C ASN A 120 1.30 10.65 -31.33
N GLY A 121 1.45 9.72 -30.39
CA GLY A 121 0.32 9.03 -29.76
C GLY A 121 -0.15 7.77 -30.51
N THR A 122 0.28 7.58 -31.76
CA THR A 122 -0.04 6.37 -32.55
C THR A 122 0.97 5.26 -32.27
N PRO A 123 0.53 4.02 -32.04
CA PRO A 123 1.43 2.88 -31.88
C PRO A 123 2.20 2.59 -33.16
N LEU A 124 3.49 2.30 -33.02
CA LEU A 124 4.28 1.77 -34.13
C LEU A 124 3.91 0.30 -34.33
N LEU A 125 3.24 -0.02 -35.45
CA LEU A 125 2.86 -1.39 -35.81
C LEU A 125 3.79 -2.00 -36.87
N ASN A 126 4.30 -1.14 -37.75
CA ASN A 126 5.24 -1.45 -38.81
C ASN A 126 6.53 -0.65 -38.64
N VAL A 127 7.61 -1.13 -39.21
CA VAL A 127 8.91 -0.46 -39.23
C VAL A 127 9.41 -0.36 -40.66
N GLU A 128 10.06 0.76 -41.00
CA GLU A 128 10.87 0.84 -42.20
C GLU A 128 12.19 0.10 -41.97
N ALA A 129 12.45 -0.94 -42.77
CA ALA A 129 13.63 -1.77 -42.71
C ALA A 129 14.43 -1.70 -44.02
N THR A 130 15.76 -1.76 -43.89
CA THR A 130 16.69 -2.01 -44.99
C THR A 130 16.86 -3.52 -45.15
N VAL A 131 16.48 -4.05 -46.31
CA VAL A 131 16.69 -5.46 -46.67
C VAL A 131 17.90 -5.56 -47.59
N THR A 132 18.86 -6.39 -47.21
CA THR A 132 20.09 -6.63 -47.97
C THR A 132 20.08 -8.07 -48.49
N GLU A 133 20.16 -8.23 -49.81
CA GLU A 133 20.28 -9.50 -50.53
C GLU A 133 21.54 -9.41 -51.42
N GLY A 134 22.63 -10.08 -51.04
CA GLY A 134 23.94 -9.88 -51.65
C GLY A 134 24.43 -8.42 -51.50
N GLU A 135 24.71 -7.74 -52.61
CA GLU A 135 25.09 -6.31 -52.63
C GLU A 135 23.89 -5.35 -52.70
N LYS A 136 22.68 -5.86 -52.99
CA LYS A 136 21.51 -5.04 -53.21
C LYS A 136 20.85 -4.66 -51.89
N LYS A 137 20.72 -3.35 -51.63
CA LYS A 137 19.98 -2.79 -50.48
C LYS A 137 18.67 -2.17 -50.95
N THR A 138 17.57 -2.62 -50.37
CA THR A 138 16.23 -2.07 -50.64
C THR A 138 15.56 -1.66 -49.34
N LYS A 139 14.61 -0.72 -49.40
CA LYS A 139 13.79 -0.34 -48.24
C LYS A 139 12.42 -0.99 -48.36
N ALA A 140 11.89 -1.47 -47.24
CA ALA A 140 10.56 -2.06 -47.16
C ALA A 140 9.87 -1.67 -45.85
N ILE A 141 8.54 -1.61 -45.88
CA ILE A 141 7.71 -1.52 -44.68
C ILE A 141 7.38 -2.93 -44.22
N VAL A 142 7.70 -3.22 -42.96
CA VAL A 142 7.67 -4.58 -42.39
C VAL A 142 6.88 -4.58 -41.08
N PRO A 143 5.97 -5.54 -40.84
CA PRO A 143 5.34 -5.68 -39.53
C PRO A 143 6.39 -5.96 -38.45
N ILE A 144 6.22 -5.36 -37.27
CA ILE A 144 7.19 -5.51 -36.17
C ILE A 144 7.44 -6.98 -35.81
N ASP A 145 6.41 -7.84 -35.78
CA ASP A 145 6.58 -9.24 -35.38
C ASP A 145 7.47 -10.00 -36.39
N SER A 146 7.26 -9.80 -37.69
CA SER A 146 8.10 -10.34 -38.76
C SER A 146 9.52 -9.80 -38.71
N PHE A 147 9.70 -8.52 -38.40
CA PHE A 147 11.02 -7.92 -38.24
C PHE A 147 11.76 -8.53 -37.02
N LEU A 148 11.09 -8.62 -35.87
CA LEU A 148 11.69 -9.14 -34.64
C LEU A 148 12.03 -10.63 -34.75
N SER A 149 11.24 -11.43 -35.48
CA SER A 149 11.52 -12.86 -35.65
C SER A 149 12.83 -13.11 -36.42
N HIS A 150 13.15 -12.27 -37.39
CA HIS A 150 14.41 -12.33 -38.13
C HIS A 150 15.57 -11.66 -37.39
N TYR A 151 15.44 -10.37 -37.04
CA TYR A 151 16.58 -9.59 -36.54
C TYR A 151 16.86 -9.77 -35.05
N TYR A 152 15.83 -9.69 -34.20
CA TYR A 152 16.03 -9.64 -32.75
C TYR A 152 16.54 -10.99 -32.21
N LYS A 153 16.04 -12.09 -32.77
CA LYS A 153 16.47 -13.45 -32.40
C LYS A 153 17.94 -13.73 -32.78
N SER A 154 18.42 -13.24 -33.93
CA SER A 154 19.78 -13.45 -34.40
C SER A 154 20.78 -12.47 -33.78
N ASN A 155 20.47 -11.17 -33.83
CA ASN A 155 21.45 -10.11 -33.56
C ASN A 155 21.42 -9.65 -32.09
N CYS A 156 20.34 -9.95 -31.37
CA CYS A 156 20.18 -9.65 -29.94
C CYS A 156 19.95 -10.92 -29.11
N ARG A 157 20.66 -12.00 -29.45
CA ARG A 157 20.47 -13.35 -28.92
C ARG A 157 20.40 -13.42 -27.40
N LEU A 158 21.23 -12.66 -26.68
CA LEU A 158 21.24 -12.67 -25.22
C LEU A 158 20.00 -11.99 -24.63
N SER A 159 19.64 -10.78 -25.10
CA SER A 159 18.41 -10.10 -24.69
C SER A 159 17.17 -10.92 -25.06
N PHE A 160 17.15 -11.53 -26.24
CA PHE A 160 16.08 -12.45 -26.67
C PHE A 160 15.94 -13.65 -25.71
N LYS A 161 17.04 -14.32 -25.38
CA LYS A 161 17.03 -15.44 -24.41
C LYS A 161 16.53 -15.00 -23.03
N GLN A 162 17.00 -13.85 -22.54
CA GLN A 162 16.60 -13.29 -21.25
C GLN A 162 15.11 -12.91 -21.23
N SER A 163 14.55 -12.48 -22.36
CA SER A 163 13.13 -12.10 -22.43
C SER A 163 12.17 -13.22 -21.98
N ARG A 164 12.58 -14.49 -22.08
CA ARG A 164 11.79 -15.66 -21.65
C ARG A 164 11.50 -15.66 -20.15
N VAL A 165 12.42 -15.17 -19.32
CA VAL A 165 12.18 -15.11 -17.86
C VAL A 165 11.27 -13.95 -17.46
N PHE A 166 10.91 -13.06 -18.40
CA PHE A 166 9.96 -11.97 -18.22
C PHE A 166 8.60 -12.26 -18.90
N GLU A 167 8.31 -13.52 -19.20
CA GLU A 167 7.02 -13.97 -19.73
C GLU A 167 6.05 -14.38 -18.60
N LYS A 168 4.76 -14.42 -18.93
CA LYS A 168 3.67 -14.80 -18.02
C LYS A 168 3.98 -16.14 -17.32
N GLY A 169 3.74 -16.20 -16.01
CA GLY A 169 4.01 -17.38 -15.17
C GLY A 169 5.40 -17.41 -14.56
N LEU A 170 6.37 -16.66 -15.10
CA LEU A 170 7.74 -16.55 -14.57
C LEU A 170 8.04 -15.20 -13.91
N LEU A 171 7.16 -14.20 -14.08
CA LEU A 171 7.39 -12.85 -13.59
C LEU A 171 7.54 -12.80 -12.07
N ALA A 172 6.71 -13.53 -11.33
CA ALA A 172 6.76 -13.55 -9.88
C ALA A 172 8.15 -13.97 -9.36
N ASP A 173 8.69 -15.06 -9.90
CA ASP A 173 10.00 -15.58 -9.50
C ASP A 173 11.15 -14.70 -10.00
N THR A 174 11.06 -14.18 -11.21
CA THR A 174 12.06 -13.28 -11.78
C THR A 174 12.16 -12.00 -10.98
N PHE A 175 11.03 -11.31 -10.72
CA PHE A 175 11.02 -10.09 -9.92
C PHE A 175 11.42 -10.36 -8.47
N LYS A 176 11.06 -11.51 -7.88
CA LYS A 176 11.54 -11.90 -6.55
C LYS A 176 13.07 -12.05 -6.48
N LYS A 177 13.70 -12.58 -7.54
CA LYS A 177 15.16 -12.77 -7.61
C LYS A 177 15.93 -11.47 -7.84
N ILE A 178 15.42 -10.60 -8.71
CA ILE A 178 16.14 -9.37 -9.12
C ILE A 178 15.86 -8.18 -8.20
N THR A 179 14.74 -8.17 -7.45
CA THR A 179 14.44 -7.07 -6.54
C THR A 179 15.42 -7.08 -5.37
N PRO A 180 16.28 -6.06 -5.21
CA PRO A 180 17.18 -6.00 -4.08
C PRO A 180 16.39 -5.78 -2.78
N LYS A 181 17.01 -6.09 -1.65
CA LYS A 181 16.53 -5.55 -0.37
C LYS A 181 16.56 -4.02 -0.47
N PHE A 182 15.47 -3.36 -0.12
CA PHE A 182 15.37 -1.91 -0.26
C PHE A 182 16.51 -1.23 0.53
N PRO A 183 17.12 -0.18 -0.03
CA PRO A 183 18.35 0.35 0.52
C PRO A 183 18.08 1.04 1.86
N THR A 184 18.97 0.79 2.82
CA THR A 184 18.94 1.36 4.16
C THR A 184 19.90 2.54 4.33
N SER A 185 20.62 2.94 3.31
CA SER A 185 21.44 4.15 3.36
C SER A 185 21.51 4.79 1.98
N LYS A 186 21.94 6.06 1.95
CA LYS A 186 22.20 6.77 0.68
C LYS A 186 23.28 6.04 -0.13
N GLY A 187 24.35 5.55 0.52
CA GLY A 187 25.41 4.76 -0.12
C GLY A 187 24.86 3.48 -0.75
N GLN A 188 24.15 2.67 0.04
CA GLN A 188 23.56 1.43 -0.46
C GLN A 188 22.56 1.68 -1.60
N CYS A 189 21.82 2.79 -1.57
CA CYS A 189 20.93 3.17 -2.65
C CYS A 189 21.68 3.47 -3.95
N LEU A 190 22.80 4.20 -3.86
CA LEU A 190 23.63 4.52 -5.01
C LEU A 190 24.26 3.26 -5.61
N ASP A 191 24.73 2.34 -4.77
CA ASP A 191 25.29 1.06 -5.22
C ASP A 191 24.25 0.22 -5.95
N GLN A 192 23.04 0.11 -5.38
CA GLN A 192 21.93 -0.57 -6.02
C GLN A 192 21.54 0.06 -7.36
N TYR A 193 21.50 1.40 -7.42
CA TYR A 193 21.22 2.12 -8.65
C TYR A 193 22.26 1.79 -9.74
N ASN A 194 23.55 1.81 -9.39
CA ASN A 194 24.62 1.52 -10.34
C ASN A 194 24.54 0.06 -10.82
N ASN A 195 24.31 -0.88 -9.91
CA ASN A 195 24.15 -2.30 -10.23
C ASN A 195 22.95 -2.57 -11.16
N LEU A 196 21.83 -1.89 -10.92
CA LEU A 196 20.64 -2.00 -11.78
C LEU A 196 20.86 -1.34 -13.14
N SER A 197 21.54 -0.20 -13.18
CA SER A 197 21.85 0.51 -14.42
C SER A 197 22.81 -0.28 -15.30
N ALA A 198 23.71 -1.06 -14.71
CA ALA A 198 24.60 -1.98 -15.42
C ALA A 198 23.96 -3.35 -15.74
N ASN A 199 22.73 -3.61 -15.29
CA ASN A 199 22.09 -4.90 -15.49
C ASN A 199 21.69 -5.08 -16.95
N ILE A 200 22.07 -6.22 -17.55
CA ILE A 200 21.74 -6.53 -18.95
C ILE A 200 20.24 -6.61 -19.23
N ASN A 201 19.43 -6.90 -18.21
CA ASN A 201 17.98 -7.04 -18.30
C ASN A 201 17.23 -5.73 -18.00
N VAL A 202 17.92 -4.59 -17.89
CA VAL A 202 17.32 -3.30 -17.53
C VAL A 202 16.15 -2.91 -18.44
N ASP A 203 16.22 -3.23 -19.72
CA ASP A 203 15.18 -3.04 -20.73
C ASP A 203 13.94 -3.88 -20.44
N HIS A 204 14.12 -5.16 -20.12
CA HIS A 204 13.02 -6.05 -19.73
C HIS A 204 12.39 -5.65 -18.40
N ILE A 205 13.21 -5.27 -17.41
CA ILE A 205 12.76 -4.77 -16.11
C ILE A 205 11.89 -3.53 -16.29
N CYS A 206 12.36 -2.57 -17.09
CA CYS A 206 11.65 -1.32 -17.31
C CYS A 206 10.43 -1.46 -18.22
N SER A 207 10.35 -2.51 -19.04
CA SER A 207 9.18 -2.77 -19.88
C SER A 207 7.90 -2.94 -19.07
N ALA A 208 7.97 -3.53 -17.87
CA ALA A 208 6.79 -3.72 -17.00
C ALA A 208 6.15 -2.39 -16.53
N PRO A 209 6.84 -1.50 -15.79
CA PRO A 209 6.25 -0.22 -15.36
C PRO A 209 5.85 0.67 -16.54
N TYR A 210 6.61 0.65 -17.64
CA TYR A 210 6.26 1.41 -18.84
C TYR A 210 4.98 0.91 -19.52
N THR A 211 4.80 -0.41 -19.60
CA THR A 211 3.57 -1.01 -20.15
C THR A 211 2.36 -0.60 -19.31
N ILE A 212 2.48 -0.66 -17.98
CA ILE A 212 1.41 -0.27 -17.05
C ILE A 212 1.05 1.21 -17.24
N ASP A 213 2.05 2.09 -17.28
CA ASP A 213 1.84 3.53 -17.41
C ASP A 213 1.23 3.89 -18.77
N LEU A 214 1.69 3.26 -19.85
CA LEU A 214 1.17 3.47 -21.21
C LEU A 214 -0.26 2.94 -21.33
N ALA A 215 -0.53 1.73 -20.84
CA ALA A 215 -1.87 1.15 -20.83
C ALA A 215 -2.85 2.05 -20.07
N SER A 216 -2.46 2.57 -18.91
CA SER A 216 -3.31 3.47 -18.12
C SER A 216 -3.61 4.77 -18.85
N LYS A 217 -2.65 5.35 -19.58
CA LYS A 217 -2.86 6.58 -20.35
C LYS A 217 -3.80 6.34 -21.54
N LEU A 218 -3.52 5.32 -22.36
CA LEU A 218 -4.28 5.07 -23.58
C LEU A 218 -5.68 4.50 -23.32
N SER A 219 -5.87 3.79 -22.20
CA SER A 219 -7.19 3.26 -21.85
C SER A 219 -8.24 4.34 -21.59
N GLN A 220 -7.82 5.58 -21.28
CA GLN A 220 -8.74 6.71 -21.13
C GLN A 220 -9.45 7.07 -22.44
N ASN A 221 -8.80 6.80 -23.58
CA ASN A 221 -9.31 7.13 -24.91
C ASN A 221 -10.21 6.03 -25.48
N LEU A 222 -10.32 4.85 -24.84
CA LEU A 222 -11.13 3.73 -25.36
C LEU A 222 -12.63 4.06 -25.50
N THR A 223 -13.10 5.06 -24.76
CA THR A 223 -14.47 5.56 -24.83
C THR A 223 -14.70 6.51 -26.01
N GLU A 224 -13.65 6.92 -26.73
CA GLU A 224 -13.75 7.73 -27.94
C GLU A 224 -14.22 6.87 -29.12
N ASN A 225 -15.12 7.41 -29.95
CA ASN A 225 -15.71 6.67 -31.06
C ASN A 225 -14.75 6.52 -32.24
N ASP A 226 -13.75 7.39 -32.36
CA ASP A 226 -12.92 7.52 -33.57
C ASP A 226 -11.73 6.54 -33.64
N LEU A 227 -11.56 5.68 -32.62
CA LEU A 227 -10.49 4.68 -32.63
C LEU A 227 -10.75 3.56 -33.64
N SER A 228 -9.76 3.31 -34.50
CA SER A 228 -9.78 2.17 -35.44
C SER A 228 -9.75 0.82 -34.71
N ILE A 229 -10.19 -0.25 -35.38
CA ILE A 229 -10.16 -1.63 -34.84
C ILE A 229 -8.74 -2.01 -34.40
N ARG A 230 -7.72 -1.59 -35.17
CA ARG A 230 -6.31 -1.88 -34.88
C ARG A 230 -5.83 -1.18 -33.60
N GLU A 231 -6.19 0.09 -33.42
CA GLU A 231 -5.86 0.84 -32.19
C GLU A 231 -6.57 0.25 -30.97
N ARG A 232 -7.86 -0.09 -31.10
CA ARG A 232 -8.61 -0.76 -30.02
C ARG A 232 -7.96 -2.09 -29.62
N SER A 233 -7.58 -2.91 -30.61
CA SER A 233 -6.89 -4.18 -30.36
C SER A 233 -5.55 -3.99 -29.65
N TYR A 234 -4.77 -2.99 -30.08
CA TYR A 234 -3.50 -2.63 -29.44
C TYR A 234 -3.68 -2.24 -27.97
N ILE A 235 -4.59 -1.31 -27.68
CA ILE A 235 -4.83 -0.85 -26.29
C ILE A 235 -5.31 -2.03 -25.43
N ASN A 236 -6.18 -2.89 -25.96
CA ASN A 236 -6.63 -4.10 -25.24
C ASN A 236 -5.50 -5.12 -25.00
N SER A 237 -4.55 -5.24 -25.93
CA SER A 237 -3.34 -6.04 -25.71
C SER A 237 -2.50 -5.48 -24.56
N LEU A 238 -2.22 -4.18 -24.58
CA LEU A 238 -1.49 -3.51 -23.49
C LEU A 238 -2.19 -3.66 -22.14
N ARG A 239 -3.53 -3.54 -22.09
CA ARG A 239 -4.31 -3.74 -20.86
C ARG A 239 -4.16 -5.16 -20.31
N ARG A 240 -4.19 -6.18 -21.18
CA ARG A 240 -3.98 -7.57 -20.79
C ARG A 240 -2.57 -7.78 -20.23
N GLN A 241 -1.55 -7.22 -20.88
CA GLN A 241 -0.17 -7.32 -20.42
C GLN A 241 0.06 -6.56 -19.10
N ALA A 242 -0.46 -5.34 -18.98
CA ALA A 242 -0.43 -4.56 -17.75
C ALA A 242 -1.10 -5.30 -16.59
N LYS A 243 -2.26 -5.93 -16.85
CA LYS A 243 -2.96 -6.76 -15.87
C LYS A 243 -2.09 -7.92 -15.40
N THR A 244 -1.46 -8.66 -16.32
CA THR A 244 -0.50 -9.73 -15.99
C THR A 244 0.62 -9.22 -15.07
N TYR A 245 1.24 -8.07 -15.40
CA TYR A 245 2.26 -7.49 -14.54
C TYR A 245 1.75 -7.15 -13.14
N THR A 246 0.56 -6.56 -13.03
CA THR A 246 -0.03 -6.20 -11.73
C THR A 246 -0.49 -7.40 -10.90
N GLU A 247 -0.81 -8.53 -11.53
CA GLU A 247 -1.23 -9.76 -10.85
C GLU A 247 -0.02 -10.60 -10.38
N GLU A 248 1.04 -10.68 -11.17
CA GLU A 248 2.19 -11.53 -10.87
C GLU A 248 3.33 -10.81 -10.12
N ILE A 249 3.46 -9.49 -10.27
CA ILE A 249 4.54 -8.72 -9.62
C ILE A 249 3.98 -7.97 -8.41
N LYS A 250 4.67 -8.10 -7.27
CA LYS A 250 4.28 -7.39 -6.04
C LYS A 250 4.31 -5.88 -6.26
N GLU A 251 3.28 -5.19 -5.76
CA GLU A 251 3.13 -3.73 -5.92
C GLU A 251 4.36 -2.93 -5.48
N LYS A 252 5.01 -3.33 -4.38
CA LYS A 252 6.24 -2.69 -3.87
C LYS A 252 7.39 -2.78 -4.88
N ASP A 253 7.50 -3.89 -5.60
CA ASP A 253 8.57 -4.14 -6.56
C ASP A 253 8.30 -3.33 -7.83
N LEU A 254 7.04 -3.30 -8.30
CA LEU A 254 6.61 -2.42 -9.39
C LEU A 254 6.88 -0.94 -9.09
N LEU A 255 6.61 -0.48 -7.86
CA LEU A 255 6.87 0.90 -7.48
C LEU A 255 8.37 1.21 -7.44
N TYR A 256 9.19 0.28 -6.94
CA TYR A 256 10.64 0.39 -6.93
C TYR A 256 11.19 0.53 -8.36
N PHE A 257 10.81 -0.38 -9.26
CA PHE A 257 11.26 -0.34 -10.65
C PHE A 257 10.67 0.83 -11.43
N ARG A 258 9.42 1.25 -11.16
CA ARG A 258 8.88 2.49 -11.73
C ARG A 258 9.73 3.70 -11.33
N ASN A 259 10.13 3.81 -10.06
CA ASN A 259 11.00 4.89 -9.60
C ASN A 259 12.39 4.83 -10.24
N PHE A 260 12.98 3.63 -10.35
CA PHE A 260 14.26 3.42 -11.02
C PHE A 260 14.20 3.79 -12.51
N CYS A 261 13.27 3.20 -13.26
CA CYS A 261 13.11 3.37 -14.70
C CYS A 261 12.70 4.81 -15.10
N SER A 262 12.00 5.53 -14.22
CA SER A 262 11.68 6.95 -14.45
C SER A 262 12.87 7.89 -14.18
N ASN A 263 13.94 7.40 -13.54
CA ASN A 263 15.10 8.17 -13.12
C ASN A 263 16.43 7.54 -13.56
N LEU A 264 16.47 6.84 -14.71
CA LEU A 264 17.67 6.17 -15.27
C LEU A 264 18.88 7.09 -15.49
N ASN A 265 18.69 8.40 -15.56
CA ASN A 265 19.75 9.40 -15.66
C ASN A 265 19.84 10.33 -14.44
N ARG A 266 19.10 10.04 -13.37
CA ARG A 266 18.95 10.91 -12.19
C ARG A 266 19.04 10.09 -10.91
N LYS A 267 20.22 9.53 -10.65
CA LYS A 267 20.53 8.72 -9.44
C LYS A 267 20.07 9.37 -8.13
N GLU A 268 20.23 10.68 -8.01
CA GLU A 268 19.79 11.42 -6.82
C GLU A 268 18.27 11.38 -6.64
N LYS A 269 17.49 11.57 -7.71
CA LYS A 269 16.03 11.50 -7.64
C LYS A 269 15.52 10.11 -7.32
N PHE A 270 16.17 9.08 -7.87
CA PHE A 270 15.89 7.70 -7.48
C PHE A 270 16.10 7.51 -5.97
N CYS A 271 17.25 7.96 -5.46
CA CYS A 271 17.62 7.77 -4.06
C CYS A 271 16.90 8.69 -3.07
N ASN A 272 16.31 9.82 -3.48
CA ASN A 272 15.50 10.67 -2.61
C ASN A 272 14.34 9.90 -1.95
N ASN A 273 13.85 8.85 -2.60
CA ASN A 273 12.77 8.03 -2.05
C ASN A 273 13.22 7.04 -0.96
N TYR A 274 14.53 6.81 -0.83
CA TYR A 274 15.11 5.82 0.08
C TYR A 274 16.18 6.39 1.03
N ALA A 275 16.63 7.62 0.79
CA ALA A 275 17.63 8.29 1.62
C ALA A 275 17.14 8.62 3.04
N GLN A 276 15.82 8.75 3.24
CA GLN A 276 15.22 8.95 4.55
C GLN A 276 14.64 7.63 5.07
N GLN A 277 15.28 7.09 6.11
CA GLN A 277 15.02 5.79 6.73
C GLN A 277 13.89 5.82 7.79
N ASP A 278 12.87 6.64 7.60
CA ASP A 278 11.77 6.72 8.55
C ASP A 278 10.63 5.73 8.19
N PHE A 279 9.77 5.44 9.16
CA PHE A 279 8.66 4.52 8.96
C PHE A 279 7.68 5.01 7.88
N TRP A 280 7.55 6.33 7.74
CA TRP A 280 6.72 6.96 6.71
C TRP A 280 7.22 6.65 5.29
N ALA A 281 8.53 6.46 5.11
CA ALA A 281 9.14 6.06 3.86
C ALA A 281 8.70 4.65 3.48
N LEU A 282 8.65 3.75 4.47
CA LEU A 282 8.22 2.37 4.28
C LEU A 282 6.76 2.31 3.79
N ILE A 283 5.88 3.16 4.33
CA ILE A 283 4.49 3.28 3.86
C ILE A 283 4.44 3.85 2.43
N ARG A 284 5.16 4.95 2.15
CA ARG A 284 5.24 5.55 0.82
C ARG A 284 5.70 4.54 -0.23
N ASN A 285 6.67 3.71 0.13
CA ASN A 285 7.30 2.70 -0.72
C ASN A 285 6.55 1.35 -0.71
N LYS A 286 5.34 1.29 -0.14
CA LYS A 286 4.48 0.08 -0.08
C LYS A 286 5.11 -1.13 0.62
N GLN A 287 6.08 -0.90 1.50
CA GLN A 287 6.69 -1.93 2.34
C GLN A 287 5.90 -2.14 3.64
N ARG A 288 5.12 -1.14 4.07
CA ARG A 288 4.20 -1.20 5.20
C ARG A 288 2.80 -0.75 4.75
N SER A 289 1.77 -1.26 5.42
CA SER A 289 0.38 -0.88 5.11
C SER A 289 0.14 0.61 5.36
N ARG A 290 -0.80 1.19 4.62
CA ARG A 290 -1.30 2.54 4.87
C ARG A 290 -2.20 2.63 6.09
N ASP A 291 -2.67 1.50 6.61
CA ASP A 291 -3.58 1.46 7.77
C ASP A 291 -2.97 2.15 9.00
N TYR A 292 -1.64 2.10 9.15
CA TYR A 292 -0.87 2.83 10.18
C TYR A 292 -1.10 4.35 10.19
N ILE A 293 -1.43 4.95 9.05
CA ILE A 293 -1.65 6.40 8.93
C ILE A 293 -3.07 6.74 8.46
N LYS A 294 -3.92 5.73 8.19
CA LYS A 294 -5.22 5.92 7.54
C LYS A 294 -6.10 6.91 8.28
N GLN A 295 -6.44 6.62 9.54
CA GLN A 295 -7.30 7.50 10.34
C GLN A 295 -6.66 8.87 10.58
N ARG A 296 -5.36 8.91 10.81
CA ARG A 296 -4.60 10.16 10.98
C ARG A 296 -4.73 11.07 9.77
N CYS A 297 -4.49 10.54 8.58
CA CYS A 297 -4.60 11.32 7.34
C CYS A 297 -6.04 11.72 7.05
N GLN A 298 -7.01 10.84 7.31
CA GLN A 298 -8.45 11.16 7.16
C GLN A 298 -8.83 12.33 8.06
N ASN A 299 -8.36 12.34 9.31
CA ASN A 299 -8.60 13.41 10.27
C ASN A 299 -7.85 14.72 9.93
N ILE A 300 -6.64 14.63 9.38
CA ILE A 300 -5.88 15.79 8.91
C ILE A 300 -6.61 16.48 7.75
N PHE A 301 -7.06 15.71 6.76
CA PHE A 301 -7.72 16.26 5.57
C PHE A 301 -9.23 16.42 5.70
N LYS A 302 -9.83 15.93 6.79
CA LYS A 302 -11.28 15.86 7.01
C LYS A 302 -12.02 15.16 5.86
N LYS A 303 -11.47 14.03 5.40
CA LYS A 303 -12.03 13.21 4.31
C LYS A 303 -12.05 11.74 4.73
N GLU A 304 -13.16 11.06 4.49
CA GLU A 304 -13.28 9.62 4.75
C GLU A 304 -12.46 8.80 3.75
N ASP A 305 -12.53 9.12 2.47
CA ASP A 305 -11.77 8.42 1.44
C ASP A 305 -10.61 9.26 0.92
N LEU A 306 -9.41 8.68 0.94
CA LEU A 306 -8.18 9.32 0.48
C LEU A 306 -7.57 8.58 -0.70
N LYS A 307 -7.16 9.33 -1.73
CA LYS A 307 -6.39 8.83 -2.86
C LYS A 307 -4.91 8.69 -2.48
N ASP A 308 -4.17 7.88 -3.23
CA ASP A 308 -2.72 7.65 -3.08
C ASP A 308 -1.91 8.94 -2.97
N VAL A 309 -2.23 9.93 -3.81
CA VAL A 309 -1.58 11.24 -3.83
C VAL A 309 -1.82 12.01 -2.52
N GLU A 310 -2.97 11.85 -1.90
CA GLU A 310 -3.30 12.48 -0.62
C GLU A 310 -2.54 11.80 0.53
N TYR A 311 -2.37 10.48 0.50
CA TYR A 311 -1.48 9.79 1.45
C TYR A 311 -0.02 10.27 1.33
N ILE A 312 0.48 10.49 0.11
CA ILE A 312 1.83 11.03 -0.09
C ILE A 312 1.95 12.45 0.48
N LYS A 313 0.92 13.29 0.29
CA LYS A 313 0.85 14.63 0.91
C LYS A 313 0.79 14.53 2.44
N CYS A 314 0.02 13.59 2.99
CA CYS A 314 -0.03 13.33 4.42
C CYS A 314 1.35 12.98 4.96
N ILE A 315 2.04 12.00 4.37
CA ILE A 315 3.39 11.57 4.77
C ILE A 315 4.37 12.75 4.75
N LYS A 316 4.30 13.60 3.72
CA LYS A 316 5.12 14.81 3.66
C LYS A 316 4.82 15.76 4.83
N LEU A 317 3.54 15.96 5.18
CA LEU A 317 3.14 16.78 6.32
C LEU A 317 3.65 16.19 7.65
N LEU A 318 3.49 14.88 7.88
CA LEU A 318 3.97 14.21 9.09
C LEU A 318 5.48 14.38 9.31
N ARG A 319 6.25 14.46 8.23
CA ARG A 319 7.71 14.72 8.29
C ARG A 319 8.06 16.18 8.53
N GLN A 320 7.32 17.09 7.89
CA GLN A 320 7.61 18.53 7.95
C GLN A 320 7.09 19.18 9.23
N ARG A 321 6.05 18.61 9.83
CA ARG A 321 5.36 19.13 11.02
C ARG A 321 5.10 18.01 12.03
N PRO A 322 6.13 17.56 12.78
CA PRO A 322 6.01 16.46 13.72
C PRO A 322 4.95 16.66 14.80
N GLU A 323 4.68 17.89 15.20
CA GLU A 323 3.71 18.26 16.23
C GLU A 323 2.26 17.90 15.85
N VAL A 324 1.98 17.74 14.55
CA VAL A 324 0.63 17.37 14.07
C VAL A 324 0.19 16.03 14.67
N CYS A 325 1.11 15.10 14.88
CA CYS A 325 0.81 13.79 15.45
C CYS A 325 0.37 13.85 16.90
N GLU A 326 0.71 14.90 17.64
CA GLU A 326 0.34 15.03 19.05
C GLU A 326 -1.15 15.27 19.23
N THR A 327 -1.80 15.89 18.23
CA THR A 327 -3.21 16.31 18.27
C THR A 327 -4.07 15.68 17.18
N LYS A 328 -3.47 15.12 16.13
CA LYS A 328 -4.14 14.44 15.01
C LYS A 328 -3.71 12.98 14.95
N GLY A 329 -4.67 12.08 15.10
CA GLY A 329 -4.45 10.62 15.06
C GLY A 329 -5.79 9.90 14.85
N PRO A 330 -6.23 9.01 15.74
CA PRO A 330 -7.56 8.43 15.68
C PRO A 330 -8.65 9.45 16.06
N ARG A 331 -9.92 9.04 16.05
CA ARG A 331 -11.07 9.90 16.36
C ARG A 331 -10.87 10.61 17.71
N GLU A 332 -11.14 11.91 17.77
CA GLU A 332 -10.96 12.70 18.99
C GLU A 332 -11.68 12.06 20.19
N GLY A 333 -10.97 12.00 21.32
CA GLY A 333 -11.47 11.38 22.54
C GLY A 333 -11.54 9.86 22.49
N SER A 334 -10.95 9.16 21.52
CA SER A 334 -10.91 7.68 21.51
C SER A 334 -9.68 7.06 22.20
N VAL A 335 -8.64 7.87 22.44
CA VAL A 335 -7.32 7.48 22.99
C VAL A 335 -6.75 8.57 23.92
N LEU A 336 -5.56 8.35 24.48
CA LEU A 336 -4.83 9.33 25.28
C LEU A 336 -4.19 10.43 24.42
N TYR A 337 -4.35 11.68 24.86
CA TYR A 337 -3.75 12.86 24.26
C TYR A 337 -2.99 13.67 25.33
N PRO A 338 -1.83 14.29 25.01
CA PRO A 338 -1.18 14.29 23.69
C PRO A 338 -0.54 12.93 23.36
N MET A 339 -0.62 12.56 22.08
CA MET A 339 0.15 11.43 21.54
C MET A 339 1.61 11.87 21.31
N PRO A 340 2.55 10.93 21.09
CA PRO A 340 3.90 11.31 20.67
C PRO A 340 3.90 12.04 19.31
N ASP A 341 4.85 12.93 19.11
CA ASP A 341 5.11 13.58 17.83
C ASP A 341 5.43 12.55 16.71
N CYS A 342 5.35 12.99 15.45
CA CYS A 342 5.49 12.09 14.31
C CYS A 342 6.88 11.46 14.20
N LEU A 343 7.93 12.10 14.74
CA LEU A 343 9.27 11.56 14.72
C LEU A 343 9.38 10.40 15.70
N LYS A 344 8.93 10.60 16.95
CA LYS A 344 8.87 9.54 17.97
C LYS A 344 8.01 8.38 17.53
N VAL A 345 6.81 8.63 16.99
CA VAL A 345 5.95 7.56 16.47
C VAL A 345 6.68 6.76 15.39
N SER A 346 7.31 7.44 14.42
CA SER A 346 8.07 6.78 13.36
C SER A 346 9.22 5.95 13.91
N GLU A 347 10.05 6.51 14.79
CA GLU A 347 11.18 5.81 15.40
C GLU A 347 10.73 4.57 16.18
N THR A 348 9.61 4.66 16.89
CA THR A 348 9.07 3.54 17.66
C THR A 348 8.56 2.45 16.73
N LEU A 349 7.84 2.83 15.66
CA LEU A 349 7.35 1.90 14.66
C LEU A 349 8.46 1.21 13.86
N MET A 350 9.66 1.81 13.76
CA MET A 350 10.82 1.19 13.11
C MET A 350 11.33 -0.05 13.85
N VAL A 351 11.23 -0.09 15.18
CA VAL A 351 11.65 -1.24 16.01
C VAL A 351 10.50 -2.16 16.41
N SER A 352 9.26 -1.70 16.19
CA SER A 352 8.02 -2.43 16.46
C SER A 352 7.86 -3.65 15.55
N ARG A 353 7.39 -4.74 16.16
CA ARG A 353 7.09 -6.01 15.48
C ARG A 353 5.62 -6.36 15.44
N LEU A 354 4.78 -5.64 16.19
CA LEU A 354 3.34 -5.88 16.19
C LEU A 354 2.78 -5.64 14.77
N LYS A 355 2.10 -6.65 14.23
CA LYS A 355 1.38 -6.55 12.97
C LYS A 355 0.16 -5.66 13.20
N ASN A 356 0.26 -4.38 12.80
CA ASN A 356 -0.77 -3.36 13.04
C ASN A 356 -1.32 -2.81 11.72
N ASN A 357 -1.97 -3.66 10.95
CA ASN A 357 -2.74 -3.27 9.77
C ASN A 357 -4.20 -2.98 10.09
N PHE A 358 -4.50 -2.64 11.35
CA PHE A 358 -5.85 -2.32 11.81
C PHE A 358 -5.84 -1.03 12.62
N ASN A 359 -7.03 -0.49 12.85
CA ASN A 359 -7.26 0.59 13.80
C ASN A 359 -8.26 0.09 14.84
N ASP A 360 -8.14 0.56 16.07
CA ASP A 360 -9.10 0.32 17.15
C ASP A 360 -9.51 1.65 17.79
N CYS A 361 -10.44 1.57 18.75
CA CYS A 361 -10.92 2.74 19.46
C CYS A 361 -11.14 2.43 20.94
N PRO A 362 -10.05 2.36 21.72
CA PRO A 362 -10.04 1.86 23.09
C PRO A 362 -11.13 2.44 24.00
N LYS A 363 -11.34 3.76 23.97
CA LYS A 363 -12.33 4.39 24.85
C LYS A 363 -13.78 4.01 24.52
N PHE A 364 -14.12 3.77 23.26
CA PHE A 364 -15.47 3.34 22.87
C PHE A 364 -15.71 1.85 23.16
N ILE A 365 -14.66 1.03 23.06
CA ILE A 365 -14.69 -0.36 23.51
C ILE A 365 -14.87 -0.41 25.04
N GLY A 366 -14.20 0.46 25.80
CA GLY A 366 -14.45 0.64 27.23
C GLY A 366 -13.99 -0.51 28.14
N ASN A 367 -13.52 -1.62 27.56
CA ASN A 367 -12.89 -2.74 28.25
C ASN A 367 -11.46 -2.93 27.70
N LEU A 368 -10.45 -2.65 28.52
CA LEU A 368 -9.05 -2.69 28.11
C LEU A 368 -8.52 -4.12 27.89
N ALA A 369 -9.12 -5.12 28.53
CA ALA A 369 -8.77 -6.53 28.31
C ALA A 369 -9.20 -6.98 26.90
N ILE A 370 -10.40 -6.59 26.46
CA ILE A 370 -10.85 -6.80 25.07
C ILE A 370 -9.91 -6.14 24.07
N VAL A 371 -9.51 -4.89 24.32
CA VAL A 371 -8.61 -4.15 23.42
C VAL A 371 -7.26 -4.87 23.31
N ASN A 372 -6.64 -5.20 24.43
CA ASN A 372 -5.31 -5.82 24.43
C ASN A 372 -5.35 -7.24 23.86
N GLY A 373 -6.33 -8.06 24.26
CA GLY A 373 -6.53 -9.40 23.73
C GLY A 373 -6.75 -9.38 22.22
N ALA A 374 -7.62 -8.49 21.70
CA ALA A 374 -7.84 -8.37 20.26
C ALA A 374 -6.56 -7.98 19.50
N ARG A 375 -5.71 -7.11 20.06
CA ARG A 375 -4.41 -6.76 19.48
C ARG A 375 -3.47 -7.97 19.42
N VAL A 376 -3.40 -8.76 20.50
CA VAL A 376 -2.61 -10.00 20.56
C VAL A 376 -3.11 -11.00 19.52
N ILE A 377 -4.43 -11.28 19.47
CA ILE A 377 -5.02 -12.21 18.51
C ILE A 377 -4.70 -11.76 17.09
N LYS A 378 -4.87 -10.48 16.75
CA LYS A 378 -4.57 -9.96 15.39
C LYS A 378 -3.09 -10.10 15.00
N HIS A 379 -2.19 -10.08 15.98
CA HIS A 379 -0.77 -10.32 15.71
C HIS A 379 -0.50 -11.76 15.21
N PHE A 380 -1.14 -12.74 15.84
CA PHE A 380 -0.91 -14.16 15.58
C PHE A 380 -1.88 -14.76 14.54
N ALA A 381 -3.10 -14.25 14.44
CA ALA A 381 -4.18 -14.70 13.55
C ALA A 381 -4.71 -13.53 12.70
N THR A 382 -4.28 -13.46 11.43
CA THR A 382 -4.51 -12.31 10.54
C THR A 382 -5.85 -12.32 9.79
N ASN A 383 -6.87 -13.02 10.31
CA ASN A 383 -8.20 -13.04 9.70
C ASN A 383 -8.91 -11.71 9.99
N ASP A 384 -8.51 -10.66 9.25
CA ASP A 384 -9.02 -9.31 9.41
C ASP A 384 -10.44 -9.17 8.88
N ILE A 385 -11.32 -8.67 9.74
CA ILE A 385 -12.67 -8.29 9.37
C ILE A 385 -12.65 -6.88 8.83
N LYS A 386 -13.11 -6.72 7.59
CA LYS A 386 -13.39 -5.41 7.02
C LYS A 386 -14.66 -4.85 7.66
N SER A 387 -14.51 -4.04 8.69
CA SER A 387 -15.60 -3.24 9.24
C SER A 387 -15.27 -1.75 9.21
N ASN A 388 -16.29 -0.94 8.96
CA ASN A 388 -16.23 0.52 9.14
C ASN A 388 -16.46 0.91 10.61
N ASP A 389 -16.88 -0.05 11.44
CA ASP A 389 -17.03 0.09 12.88
C ASP A 389 -15.70 -0.29 13.56
N CYS A 390 -15.18 0.58 14.44
CA CYS A 390 -13.93 0.34 15.16
C CYS A 390 -14.11 -0.51 16.43
N VAL A 391 -15.34 -0.72 16.89
CA VAL A 391 -15.69 -1.46 18.10
C VAL A 391 -15.87 -2.95 17.78
N PHE A 392 -16.68 -3.24 16.76
CA PHE A 392 -17.05 -4.61 16.40
C PHE A 392 -15.85 -5.56 16.19
N PRO A 393 -14.78 -5.18 15.45
CA PRO A 393 -13.67 -6.09 15.17
C PRO A 393 -12.90 -6.55 16.42
N SER A 394 -12.88 -5.77 17.50
CA SER A 394 -12.19 -6.16 18.73
C SER A 394 -13.02 -7.16 19.54
N TYR A 395 -14.33 -6.91 19.65
CA TYR A 395 -15.25 -7.83 20.31
C TYR A 395 -15.40 -9.15 19.56
N GLU A 396 -15.49 -9.10 18.23
CA GLU A 396 -15.59 -10.31 17.40
C GLU A 396 -14.42 -11.24 17.62
N LYS A 397 -13.19 -10.71 17.73
CA LYS A 397 -12.00 -11.55 17.93
C LYS A 397 -12.03 -12.28 19.26
N ILE A 398 -12.51 -11.62 20.32
CA ILE A 398 -12.63 -12.25 21.63
C ILE A 398 -13.80 -13.24 21.64
N TYR A 399 -14.94 -12.89 21.04
CA TYR A 399 -16.08 -13.80 20.91
C TYR A 399 -15.72 -15.05 20.08
N GLY A 400 -14.87 -14.90 19.07
CA GLY A 400 -14.31 -16.01 18.29
C GLY A 400 -13.64 -17.08 19.15
N LEU A 401 -12.98 -16.69 20.25
CA LEU A 401 -12.41 -17.66 21.18
C LEU A 401 -13.48 -18.52 21.88
N TYR A 402 -14.66 -17.95 22.15
CA TYR A 402 -15.78 -18.69 22.76
C TYR A 402 -16.44 -19.63 21.73
N LEU A 403 -16.59 -19.16 20.49
CA LEU A 403 -17.06 -20.00 19.38
C LEU A 403 -16.12 -21.19 19.12
N GLU A 404 -14.80 -20.95 19.09
CA GLU A 404 -13.80 -22.01 18.84
C GLU A 404 -13.66 -23.01 19.99
N SER A 405 -14.17 -22.69 21.19
CA SER A 405 -14.16 -23.57 22.35
C SER A 405 -15.53 -24.18 22.69
N ASP A 406 -16.56 -23.94 21.86
CA ASP A 406 -17.94 -24.37 22.12
C ASP A 406 -18.48 -23.87 23.48
N GLU A 407 -18.12 -22.63 23.87
CA GLU A 407 -18.50 -22.00 25.14
C GLU A 407 -19.27 -20.68 24.94
N GLU A 408 -20.07 -20.55 23.86
CA GLU A 408 -20.77 -19.29 23.58
C GLU A 408 -21.80 -18.91 24.64
N ASP A 409 -22.29 -19.89 25.41
CA ASP A 409 -23.21 -19.71 26.51
C ASP A 409 -22.61 -18.88 27.67
N LYS A 410 -21.28 -18.98 27.84
CA LYS A 410 -20.47 -18.19 28.79
C LYS A 410 -20.28 -16.75 28.33
N TRP A 411 -20.60 -16.42 27.08
CA TRP A 411 -20.57 -15.02 26.63
C TRP A 411 -21.64 -14.21 27.39
N PRO A 412 -21.24 -13.16 28.14
CA PRO A 412 -22.14 -12.52 29.08
C PRO A 412 -23.16 -11.57 28.42
N LEU A 413 -22.86 -11.02 27.24
CA LEU A 413 -23.73 -10.02 26.61
C LEU A 413 -24.86 -10.66 25.83
N LYS A 414 -26.09 -10.36 26.25
CA LYS A 414 -27.30 -10.91 25.65
C LYS A 414 -28.30 -9.79 25.38
N ILE A 415 -28.99 -9.85 24.24
CA ILE A 415 -30.22 -9.07 24.04
C ILE A 415 -31.37 -10.03 24.36
N CYS A 416 -32.34 -9.57 25.13
CA CYS A 416 -33.50 -10.35 25.54
C CYS A 416 -34.77 -9.72 25.00
N TYR A 417 -35.77 -10.56 24.74
CA TYR A 417 -37.09 -10.13 24.31
C TYR A 417 -38.18 -11.04 24.89
N THR A 418 -39.40 -10.52 24.94
CA THR A 418 -40.59 -11.33 25.27
C THR A 418 -41.18 -11.89 23.99
N SER A 419 -41.17 -13.22 23.86
CA SER A 419 -41.69 -13.89 22.67
C SER A 419 -43.22 -13.89 22.63
N ILE A 420 -43.80 -14.28 21.48
CA ILE A 420 -45.25 -14.35 21.28
C ILE A 420 -45.92 -15.30 22.28
N SER A 421 -45.21 -16.35 22.72
CA SER A 421 -45.64 -17.28 23.77
C SER A 421 -45.47 -16.73 25.20
N LYS A 422 -45.15 -15.44 25.37
CA LYS A 422 -44.85 -14.77 26.66
C LYS A 422 -43.61 -15.30 27.39
N GLU A 423 -42.78 -16.11 26.75
CA GLU A 423 -41.52 -16.57 27.31
C GLU A 423 -40.39 -15.57 27.02
N LYS A 424 -39.52 -15.36 28.01
CA LYS A 424 -38.28 -14.60 27.85
C LYS A 424 -37.30 -15.41 27.01
N LYS A 425 -36.82 -14.84 25.90
CA LYS A 425 -35.75 -15.41 25.07
C LYS A 425 -34.59 -14.43 25.02
N CYS A 426 -33.37 -14.94 25.11
CA CYS A 426 -32.15 -14.14 25.05
C CYS A 426 -31.20 -14.72 24.01
N LEU A 427 -30.61 -13.86 23.17
CA LEU A 427 -29.59 -14.23 22.21
C LEU A 427 -28.29 -13.50 22.54
N PRO A 428 -27.12 -14.18 22.43
CA PRO A 428 -25.83 -13.51 22.59
C PRO A 428 -25.66 -12.43 21.51
N TYR A 429 -24.93 -11.36 21.84
CA TYR A 429 -24.57 -10.36 20.85
C TYR A 429 -23.14 -9.84 21.01
N ILE A 430 -22.57 -9.41 19.90
CA ILE A 430 -21.26 -8.76 19.78
C ILE A 430 -21.51 -7.26 19.58
N PRO A 431 -21.00 -6.38 20.47
CA PRO A 431 -21.16 -4.93 20.32
C PRO A 431 -20.65 -4.38 18.99
N GLY A 432 -21.32 -3.36 18.47
CA GLY A 432 -21.02 -2.73 17.17
C GLY A 432 -21.77 -3.35 15.98
N ASN A 433 -21.52 -2.80 14.80
CA ASN A 433 -22.26 -3.14 13.57
C ASN A 433 -21.48 -4.08 12.65
N SER A 434 -22.20 -5.06 12.07
CA SER A 434 -21.72 -5.88 10.95
C SER A 434 -22.84 -6.13 9.93
N LYS A 435 -22.47 -6.29 8.66
CA LYS A 435 -23.40 -6.70 7.60
C LYS A 435 -23.45 -8.21 7.39
N GLU A 436 -22.44 -8.93 7.89
CA GLU A 436 -22.20 -10.34 7.57
C GLU A 436 -22.30 -11.24 8.80
N ASN A 437 -22.04 -10.71 10.01
CA ASN A 437 -22.05 -11.49 11.24
C ASN A 437 -23.42 -11.40 11.93
N TYR A 438 -24.12 -12.55 12.04
CA TYR A 438 -25.45 -12.64 12.64
C TYR A 438 -25.49 -12.33 14.14
N ASN A 439 -24.37 -12.47 14.84
CA ASN A 439 -24.25 -12.15 16.26
C ASN A 439 -23.93 -10.66 16.49
N ALA A 440 -23.73 -9.85 15.45
CA ALA A 440 -23.57 -8.40 15.63
C ALA A 440 -24.85 -7.77 16.18
N LEU A 441 -24.72 -6.77 17.06
CA LEU A 441 -25.84 -6.12 17.75
C LEU A 441 -26.97 -5.71 16.79
N ASN A 442 -26.61 -5.10 15.66
CA ASN A 442 -27.57 -4.66 14.65
C ASN A 442 -28.34 -5.81 13.97
N MET A 443 -27.70 -6.96 13.80
CA MET A 443 -28.30 -8.16 13.20
C MET A 443 -29.18 -8.89 14.21
N VAL A 444 -28.73 -9.01 15.46
CA VAL A 444 -29.49 -9.63 16.57
C VAL A 444 -30.80 -8.88 16.81
N VAL A 445 -30.76 -7.54 16.92
CA VAL A 445 -31.97 -6.73 17.12
C VAL A 445 -32.92 -6.82 15.93
N ALA A 446 -32.40 -6.78 14.70
CA ALA A 446 -33.22 -6.93 13.50
C ALA A 446 -33.93 -8.29 13.45
N ASN A 447 -33.24 -9.37 13.83
CA ASN A 447 -33.82 -10.70 13.92
C ASN A 447 -34.89 -10.79 15.01
N MET A 448 -34.67 -10.18 16.18
CA MET A 448 -35.65 -10.15 17.26
C MET A 448 -36.93 -9.44 16.87
N LEU A 449 -36.84 -8.24 16.26
CA LEU A 449 -38.02 -7.49 15.81
C LEU A 449 -38.88 -8.28 14.81
N TYR A 450 -38.25 -9.13 14.01
CA TYR A 450 -38.94 -10.05 13.10
C TYR A 450 -39.60 -11.21 13.88
N GLN A 451 -38.88 -11.83 14.82
CA GLN A 451 -39.38 -12.94 15.64
C GLN A 451 -40.55 -12.54 16.56
N THR A 452 -40.58 -11.30 17.04
CA THR A 452 -41.69 -10.73 17.82
C THR A 452 -42.89 -10.31 16.97
N LYS A 453 -42.81 -10.42 15.63
CA LYS A 453 -43.79 -9.87 14.66
C LYS A 453 -44.01 -8.36 14.79
N THR A 454 -43.08 -7.64 15.41
CA THR A 454 -43.09 -6.16 15.44
C THR A 454 -42.92 -5.58 14.03
N VAL A 455 -42.20 -6.31 13.16
CA VAL A 455 -42.12 -6.05 11.72
C VAL A 455 -42.47 -7.28 10.90
N SER A 456 -43.13 -7.08 9.76
CA SER A 456 -43.54 -8.15 8.84
C SER A 456 -42.39 -8.70 7.99
N ASN A 457 -41.36 -7.89 7.74
CA ASN A 457 -40.21 -8.22 6.91
C ASN A 457 -38.91 -7.99 7.69
N ARG A 458 -37.84 -8.71 7.32
CA ARG A 458 -36.51 -8.46 7.88
C ARG A 458 -36.03 -7.05 7.53
N ILE A 459 -35.86 -6.22 8.54
CA ILE A 459 -35.38 -4.84 8.42
C ILE A 459 -33.86 -4.76 8.68
N LYS A 460 -33.27 -3.61 8.35
CA LYS A 460 -31.89 -3.28 8.76
C LYS A 460 -31.93 -2.32 9.94
N CYS A 461 -31.30 -2.70 11.03
CA CYS A 461 -31.06 -1.81 12.16
C CYS A 461 -29.64 -1.22 12.09
N GLN A 462 -29.44 -0.05 12.67
CA GLN A 462 -28.12 0.58 12.82
C GLN A 462 -27.94 1.13 14.23
N GLU A 463 -26.78 0.85 14.84
CA GLU A 463 -26.39 1.52 16.08
C GLU A 463 -25.95 2.95 15.79
N VAL A 464 -26.51 3.92 16.52
CA VAL A 464 -26.19 5.34 16.38
C VAL A 464 -25.94 5.93 17.75
N SER A 465 -24.86 6.71 17.87
CA SER A 465 -24.52 7.35 19.14
C SER A 465 -25.64 8.29 19.61
N LYS A 466 -25.87 8.35 20.92
CA LYS A 466 -26.87 9.25 21.52
C LYS A 466 -26.69 10.72 21.12
N LYS A 467 -25.44 11.17 20.92
CA LYS A 467 -25.12 12.53 20.47
C LYS A 467 -25.50 12.81 19.02
N GLU A 468 -25.45 11.79 18.16
CA GLU A 468 -25.76 11.92 16.73
C GLU A 468 -27.25 11.73 16.43
N TYR A 469 -27.92 10.92 17.26
CA TYR A 469 -29.34 10.63 17.09
C TYR A 469 -30.21 11.86 17.38
N ASN A 470 -30.96 12.31 16.38
CA ASN A 470 -31.93 13.41 16.52
C ASN A 470 -33.26 13.03 15.86
N PRO A 471 -34.32 12.71 16.62
CA PRO A 471 -35.59 12.22 16.07
C PRO A 471 -36.30 13.23 15.15
N LEU A 472 -35.91 14.51 15.18
CA LEU A 472 -36.49 15.54 14.31
C LEU A 472 -35.93 15.52 12.88
N ARG A 473 -34.73 14.95 12.66
CA ARG A 473 -34.12 14.89 11.32
C ARG A 473 -34.76 13.79 10.47
N LEU A 474 -34.98 14.08 9.18
CA LEU A 474 -35.60 13.15 8.22
C LEU A 474 -34.94 11.77 8.22
N LYS A 475 -33.60 11.69 8.31
CA LYS A 475 -32.86 10.42 8.39
C LYS A 475 -33.36 9.49 9.51
N TYR A 476 -33.78 10.04 10.65
CA TYR A 476 -34.16 9.26 11.84
C TYR A 476 -35.68 9.09 12.01
N LYS A 477 -36.50 9.68 11.12
CA LYS A 477 -37.96 9.55 11.18
C LYS A 477 -38.45 8.16 10.78
N ALA A 478 -37.72 7.45 9.93
CA ALA A 478 -38.02 6.11 9.46
C ALA A 478 -36.82 5.18 9.67
N GLY A 479 -37.08 3.87 9.76
CA GLY A 479 -36.07 2.83 9.94
C GLY A 479 -35.87 2.38 11.39
N CYS A 480 -34.89 1.50 11.60
CA CYS A 480 -34.55 0.93 12.90
C CYS A 480 -33.21 1.45 13.43
N TRP A 481 -33.24 2.07 14.60
CA TRP A 481 -32.10 2.71 15.23
C TRP A 481 -31.89 2.16 16.65
N ILE A 482 -30.68 1.71 16.93
CA ILE A 482 -30.28 1.23 18.25
C ILE A 482 -29.51 2.38 18.91
N VAL A 483 -30.12 3.00 19.91
CA VAL A 483 -29.62 4.24 20.50
C VAL A 483 -29.24 3.98 21.96
N PRO A 484 -27.97 4.19 22.37
CA PRO A 484 -27.60 4.12 23.77
C PRO A 484 -28.44 5.09 24.61
N GLU A 485 -28.81 4.71 25.83
CA GLU A 485 -29.60 5.58 26.70
C GLU A 485 -28.78 6.79 27.16
N GLU A 486 -27.49 6.59 27.41
CA GLU A 486 -26.55 7.60 27.90
C GLU A 486 -25.64 8.17 26.80
N VAL A 487 -25.23 9.43 26.96
CA VAL A 487 -24.29 10.08 26.04
C VAL A 487 -22.88 9.48 26.18
N ALA A 488 -22.48 9.12 27.40
CA ALA A 488 -21.16 8.58 27.73
C ALA A 488 -21.19 7.04 27.83
N CYS A 489 -21.99 6.38 26.99
CA CYS A 489 -22.18 4.95 27.05
C CYS A 489 -20.95 4.19 26.54
N ARG A 490 -20.35 3.36 27.40
CA ARG A 490 -19.29 2.40 27.03
C ARG A 490 -19.93 1.03 26.85
N THR A 491 -19.64 0.33 25.75
CA THR A 491 -20.32 -0.93 25.34
C THR A 491 -20.50 -1.97 26.45
N VAL A 492 -19.58 -2.00 27.42
CA VAL A 492 -19.55 -2.85 28.61
C VAL A 492 -20.79 -2.77 29.52
N SER A 493 -21.48 -1.61 29.54
CA SER A 493 -22.59 -1.33 30.47
C SER A 493 -23.75 -0.59 29.79
N CYS A 494 -23.85 -0.69 28.47
CA CYS A 494 -24.81 0.08 27.71
C CYS A 494 -26.23 -0.52 27.74
N LYS A 495 -27.17 0.28 28.25
CA LYS A 495 -28.58 0.10 27.97
C LYS A 495 -28.91 0.74 26.63
N TYR A 496 -29.62 -0.01 25.79
CA TYR A 496 -30.00 0.42 24.45
C TYR A 496 -31.51 0.62 24.36
N LYS A 497 -31.91 1.72 23.74
CA LYS A 497 -33.26 1.98 23.32
C LYS A 497 -33.40 1.69 21.82
N ILE A 498 -34.31 0.80 21.47
CA ILE A 498 -34.59 0.46 20.07
C ILE A 498 -35.71 1.37 19.57
N MET A 499 -35.41 2.15 18.54
CA MET A 499 -36.33 3.09 17.91
C MET A 499 -36.69 2.55 16.52
N LEU A 500 -37.96 2.26 16.28
CA LEU A 500 -38.50 1.84 15.00
C LEU A 500 -39.49 2.90 14.50
N ASP A 501 -39.20 3.52 13.36
CA ASP A 501 -40.04 4.59 12.77
C ASP A 501 -40.41 5.67 13.80
N ASN A 502 -39.40 6.10 14.56
CA ASN A 502 -39.47 7.06 15.65
C ASN A 502 -40.35 6.64 16.86
N ARG A 503 -40.68 5.35 16.99
CA ARG A 503 -41.37 4.76 18.16
C ARG A 503 -40.40 3.88 18.94
N ALA A 504 -40.46 3.99 20.27
CA ALA A 504 -39.64 3.18 21.15
C ALA A 504 -40.23 1.78 21.32
N ILE A 505 -39.44 0.75 21.08
CA ILE A 505 -39.80 -0.64 21.36
C ILE A 505 -39.34 -0.97 22.78
N LYS A 506 -40.27 -1.37 23.65
CA LYS A 506 -40.00 -1.69 25.07
C LYS A 506 -39.80 -3.18 25.33
N GLU A 507 -40.20 -4.04 24.39
CA GLU A 507 -40.17 -5.50 24.57
C GLU A 507 -38.78 -6.12 24.36
N ILE A 508 -37.77 -5.31 24.04
CA ILE A 508 -36.40 -5.75 23.79
C ILE A 508 -35.45 -4.93 24.68
N TRP A 509 -34.58 -5.60 25.42
CA TRP A 509 -33.62 -4.97 26.33
C TRP A 509 -32.28 -5.72 26.36
N SER A 510 -31.21 -5.06 26.80
CA SER A 510 -29.89 -5.70 26.99
C SER A 510 -29.74 -6.26 28.41
N GLU A 511 -29.10 -7.42 28.53
CA GLU A 511 -28.68 -8.05 29.78
C GLU A 511 -27.21 -8.46 29.74
N GLY A 512 -26.63 -8.57 30.94
CA GLY A 512 -25.24 -8.97 31.14
C GLY A 512 -24.27 -7.79 31.26
N GLN A 513 -23.12 -8.08 31.84
CA GLN A 513 -22.01 -7.15 32.00
C GLN A 513 -20.71 -7.88 31.68
N LEU A 514 -19.78 -7.18 31.01
CA LEU A 514 -18.46 -7.77 30.77
C LEU A 514 -17.63 -7.74 32.04
N THR A 515 -17.35 -8.91 32.58
CA THR A 515 -16.43 -9.13 33.69
C THR A 515 -15.17 -9.87 33.21
N PHE A 516 -14.69 -9.54 32.00
CA PHE A 516 -13.49 -10.17 31.48
C PHE A 516 -12.25 -9.63 32.17
N ASP A 517 -11.51 -10.53 32.79
CA ASP A 517 -10.15 -10.25 33.21
C ASP A 517 -9.18 -10.60 32.08
N TYR A 518 -8.16 -9.76 31.91
CA TYR A 518 -7.09 -10.06 30.95
C TYR A 518 -6.24 -11.23 31.44
N PHE A 519 -5.76 -11.14 32.68
CA PHE A 519 -5.15 -12.23 33.45
C PHE A 519 -6.02 -12.59 34.64
N LYS A 520 -5.84 -13.78 35.21
CA LYS A 520 -6.68 -14.27 36.31
C LYS A 520 -6.58 -13.36 37.55
N THR A 521 -7.72 -12.88 38.07
CA THR A 521 -7.73 -12.04 39.30
C THR A 521 -8.20 -12.79 40.56
N LYS A 522 -8.72 -14.02 40.42
CA LYS A 522 -9.28 -14.83 41.53
C LYS A 522 -8.85 -16.29 41.40
N TYR A 523 -8.46 -16.94 42.51
CA TYR A 523 -8.04 -18.35 42.52
C TYR A 523 -9.12 -19.31 41.99
N ASN A 524 -10.38 -19.10 42.37
CA ASN A 524 -11.52 -19.99 42.08
C ASN A 524 -12.45 -19.46 40.98
N SER A 525 -11.93 -18.69 40.01
CA SER A 525 -12.73 -18.32 38.83
C SER A 525 -13.08 -19.56 38.01
N THR A 526 -14.37 -19.79 37.76
CA THR A 526 -14.85 -20.85 36.87
C THR A 526 -14.60 -20.52 35.40
N ASP A 527 -14.43 -19.23 35.08
CA ASP A 527 -14.11 -18.77 33.73
C ASP A 527 -12.61 -18.52 33.57
N SER A 528 -12.06 -19.04 32.46
CA SER A 528 -10.68 -18.78 32.03
C SER A 528 -10.50 -17.32 31.62
N SER A 529 -9.32 -16.76 31.96
CA SER A 529 -8.95 -15.40 31.56
C SER A 529 -8.77 -15.29 30.03
N ILE A 530 -8.77 -14.07 29.50
CA ILE A 530 -8.51 -13.86 28.07
C ILE A 530 -7.11 -14.39 27.71
N HIS A 531 -6.11 -14.19 28.58
CA HIS A 531 -4.76 -14.76 28.44
C HIS A 531 -4.81 -16.28 28.21
N ASP A 532 -5.37 -17.02 29.16
CA ASP A 532 -5.37 -18.50 29.12
C ASP A 532 -6.08 -19.03 27.87
N ARG A 533 -7.20 -18.41 27.49
CA ARG A 533 -7.95 -18.76 26.28
C ARG A 533 -7.11 -18.55 25.03
N MET A 534 -6.43 -17.40 24.91
CA MET A 534 -5.56 -17.11 23.78
C MET A 534 -4.40 -18.09 23.68
N ILE A 535 -3.70 -18.38 24.78
CA ILE A 535 -2.55 -19.30 24.79
C ILE A 535 -2.98 -20.69 24.31
N ASN A 536 -4.09 -21.22 24.86
CA ASN A 536 -4.57 -22.55 24.56
C ASN A 536 -5.10 -22.69 23.12
N LEU A 537 -5.98 -21.79 22.68
CA LEU A 537 -6.63 -21.89 21.38
C LEU A 537 -5.68 -21.57 20.22
N LEU A 538 -4.85 -20.54 20.38
CA LEU A 538 -3.86 -20.17 19.37
C LEU A 538 -2.58 -21.01 19.45
N ARG A 539 -2.49 -21.94 20.41
CA ARG A 539 -1.35 -22.84 20.66
C ARG A 539 -0.03 -22.09 20.78
N LEU A 540 -0.06 -20.94 21.46
CA LEU A 540 1.09 -20.08 21.65
C LEU A 540 2.01 -20.66 22.73
N LYS A 541 3.30 -20.40 22.59
CA LYS A 541 4.26 -20.68 23.66
C LYS A 541 4.48 -19.43 24.48
N GLU A 542 4.46 -19.58 25.81
CA GLU A 542 4.74 -18.49 26.74
C GLU A 542 6.11 -18.65 27.42
N GLN A 543 6.71 -17.53 27.79
CA GLN A 543 7.94 -17.45 28.56
C GLN A 543 7.84 -16.26 29.51
N GLU A 544 8.01 -16.49 30.81
CA GLU A 544 8.04 -15.43 31.81
C GLU A 544 9.26 -14.50 31.60
N ILE A 545 9.05 -13.18 31.77
CA ILE A 545 10.07 -12.15 31.59
C ILE A 545 10.35 -11.47 32.93
N ASN A 546 11.50 -11.76 33.54
CA ASN A 546 11.77 -11.35 34.93
C ASN A 546 12.84 -10.26 35.04
N SER A 547 13.48 -9.91 33.92
CA SER A 547 14.54 -8.92 33.87
C SER A 547 14.69 -8.28 32.49
N LEU A 548 15.39 -7.15 32.44
CA LEU A 548 15.76 -6.49 31.18
C LEU A 548 16.53 -7.43 30.24
N SER A 549 17.45 -8.24 30.79
CA SER A 549 18.23 -9.20 30.00
C SER A 549 17.35 -10.27 29.37
N SER A 550 16.36 -10.81 30.12
CA SER A 550 15.39 -11.77 29.59
C SER A 550 14.50 -11.17 28.50
N LEU A 551 14.08 -9.90 28.68
CA LEU A 551 13.28 -9.16 27.70
C LEU A 551 14.03 -8.98 26.39
N LYS A 552 15.29 -8.49 26.47
CA LYS A 552 16.13 -8.28 25.28
C LYS A 552 16.38 -9.60 24.57
N PHE A 553 16.75 -10.63 25.31
CA PHE A 553 16.98 -11.97 24.75
C PHE A 553 15.74 -12.52 24.04
N PHE A 554 14.56 -12.40 24.66
CA PHE A 554 13.30 -12.84 24.08
C PHE A 554 13.03 -12.12 22.77
N LEU A 555 13.06 -10.78 22.78
CA LEU A 555 12.83 -9.98 21.59
C LEU A 555 13.90 -10.32 20.54
N ASP A 556 15.19 -10.37 20.84
CA ASP A 556 16.21 -10.61 19.82
C ASP A 556 16.12 -12.00 19.17
N LYS A 557 15.74 -13.03 19.93
CA LYS A 557 15.62 -14.41 19.42
C LYS A 557 14.26 -14.73 18.77
N LYS A 558 13.15 -14.23 19.30
CA LYS A 558 11.80 -14.55 18.83
C LYS A 558 11.30 -13.45 17.88
N LYS A 559 11.62 -13.57 16.59
CA LYS A 559 11.32 -12.53 15.58
C LYS A 559 9.83 -12.18 15.45
N ASN A 560 8.95 -13.16 15.65
CA ASN A 560 7.48 -12.98 15.63
C ASN A 560 6.89 -12.93 17.05
N GLY A 561 7.73 -12.94 18.09
CA GLY A 561 7.25 -12.87 19.47
C GLY A 561 6.93 -11.44 19.87
N ILE A 562 5.94 -11.29 20.74
CA ILE A 562 5.62 -10.05 21.45
C ILE A 562 5.58 -10.34 22.94
N ILE A 563 5.73 -9.29 23.74
CA ILE A 563 5.61 -9.37 25.19
C ILE A 563 4.33 -8.63 25.59
N HIS A 564 3.61 -9.14 26.57
CA HIS A 564 2.42 -8.52 27.13
C HIS A 564 2.43 -8.64 28.65
N GLY A 565 1.74 -7.72 29.31
CA GLY A 565 1.64 -7.71 30.75
C GLY A 565 0.58 -6.76 31.25
N MET A 566 0.48 -6.65 32.58
CA MET A 566 -0.42 -5.73 33.26
C MET A 566 0.35 -4.91 34.29
N GLY A 567 0.22 -3.58 34.22
CA GLY A 567 0.92 -2.64 35.11
C GLY A 567 -0.02 -1.56 35.64
N CYS A 568 0.43 -0.79 36.62
CA CYS A 568 -0.33 0.35 37.13
C CYS A 568 -0.30 1.52 36.15
N GLY A 569 -1.48 2.01 35.76
CA GLY A 569 -1.64 3.16 34.86
C GLY A 569 -1.00 4.44 35.39
N GLU A 570 -0.93 4.61 36.71
CA GLU A 570 -0.31 5.74 37.41
C GLU A 570 1.19 5.84 37.13
N ASP A 571 1.88 4.71 36.95
CA ASP A 571 3.31 4.69 36.66
C ASP A 571 3.59 4.71 35.14
N LEU A 572 2.71 4.09 34.35
CA LEU A 572 2.82 4.06 32.88
C LEU A 572 2.45 5.40 32.23
N TYR A 573 1.48 6.12 32.81
CA TYR A 573 0.89 7.33 32.26
C TYR A 573 0.60 8.36 33.37
N PRO A 574 1.61 8.86 34.08
CA PRO A 574 1.44 9.72 35.27
C PRO A 574 0.72 11.05 34.96
N SER A 575 0.78 11.54 33.72
CA SER A 575 0.06 12.74 33.29
C SER A 575 -1.46 12.52 33.14
N HIS A 576 -1.92 11.26 33.07
CA HIS A 576 -3.32 10.89 32.89
C HIS A 576 -3.91 10.19 34.12
N TYR A 577 -3.07 9.54 34.92
CA TYR A 577 -3.45 8.79 36.10
C TYR A 577 -2.66 9.32 37.29
N GLN A 578 -3.35 10.04 38.17
CA GLN A 578 -2.74 10.59 39.37
C GLN A 578 -2.92 9.63 40.54
N SER A 579 -1.83 9.39 41.27
CA SER A 579 -1.88 8.63 42.52
C SER A 579 -2.48 9.51 43.63
N THR A 580 -3.80 9.55 43.75
CA THR A 580 -4.46 10.39 44.76
C THR A 580 -4.35 9.83 46.18
N LYS A 581 -4.01 8.54 46.33
CA LYS A 581 -3.77 7.85 47.61
C LYS A 581 -2.67 6.80 47.42
N LEU A 582 -2.03 6.40 48.53
CA LEU A 582 -1.12 5.25 48.54
C LEU A 582 -1.89 3.97 48.19
N GLY A 583 -1.26 3.07 47.43
CA GLY A 583 -1.85 1.77 47.06
C GLY A 583 -2.88 1.81 45.93
N ILE A 584 -3.13 2.95 45.29
CA ILE A 584 -3.94 2.99 44.06
C ILE A 584 -3.13 2.38 42.91
N CYS A 585 -3.77 1.51 42.15
CA CYS A 585 -3.26 0.96 40.90
C CYS A 585 -4.43 0.74 39.95
N THR A 586 -4.47 1.49 38.85
CA THR A 586 -5.40 1.24 37.77
C THR A 586 -4.81 0.16 36.87
N PRO A 587 -5.39 -1.06 36.80
CA PRO A 587 -4.84 -2.12 35.98
C PRO A 587 -4.85 -1.74 34.49
N MET A 588 -3.67 -1.75 33.87
CA MET A 588 -3.47 -1.35 32.48
C MET A 588 -2.77 -2.48 31.73
N PRO A 589 -3.50 -3.28 30.94
CA PRO A 589 -2.89 -4.22 30.01
C PRO A 589 -2.06 -3.49 28.95
N PHE A 590 -0.95 -4.08 28.54
CA PHE A 590 -0.09 -3.51 27.51
C PHE A 590 0.64 -4.57 26.68
N ILE A 591 1.25 -4.11 25.59
CA ILE A 591 2.13 -4.89 24.72
C ILE A 591 3.47 -4.16 24.56
N ILE A 592 4.56 -4.93 24.56
CA ILE A 592 5.90 -4.54 24.14
C ILE A 592 6.32 -5.41 22.97
N ASP A 593 6.73 -4.77 21.89
CA ASP A 593 7.01 -5.45 20.62
C ASP A 593 8.34 -5.04 19.98
N GLY A 594 9.21 -4.37 20.75
CA GLY A 594 10.52 -3.93 20.29
C GLY A 594 11.28 -3.18 21.38
N HIS A 595 12.58 -3.04 21.21
CA HIS A 595 13.44 -2.26 22.10
C HIS A 595 14.51 -1.50 21.30
N LYS A 596 15.03 -0.42 21.88
CA LYS A 596 16.22 0.30 21.41
C LYS A 596 16.99 0.91 22.58
N GLU A 597 18.29 1.08 22.40
CA GLU A 597 19.15 1.74 23.38
C GLU A 597 19.43 3.19 22.97
N ILE A 598 19.27 4.12 23.91
CA ILE A 598 19.62 5.54 23.76
C ILE A 598 20.37 5.96 25.02
N ASN A 599 21.59 6.46 24.88
CA ASN A 599 22.41 6.95 26.00
C ASN A 599 22.48 5.93 27.16
N ASN A 600 22.81 4.67 26.85
CA ASN A 600 22.85 3.52 27.77
C ASN A 600 21.51 3.15 28.46
N ASN A 601 20.42 3.84 28.14
CA ASN A 601 19.08 3.51 28.63
C ASN A 601 18.32 2.68 27.61
N THR A 602 17.60 1.66 28.07
CA THR A 602 16.75 0.83 27.20
C THR A 602 15.33 1.36 27.15
N TYR A 603 14.89 1.73 25.95
CA TYR A 603 13.54 2.14 25.64
C TYR A 603 12.80 1.03 24.91
N LEU A 604 11.52 0.88 25.24
CA LEU A 604 10.63 -0.14 24.71
C LEU A 604 9.63 0.49 23.77
N SER A 605 9.31 -0.20 22.67
CA SER A 605 8.13 0.10 21.86
C SER A 605 6.91 -0.37 22.66
N PHE A 606 6.22 0.59 23.28
CA PHE A 606 5.18 0.36 24.28
C PHE A 606 3.80 0.75 23.74
N ARG A 607 2.82 -0.12 24.00
CA ARG A 607 1.43 0.03 23.58
C ARG A 607 0.51 -0.32 24.74
N GLY A 608 0.08 0.68 25.49
CA GLY A 608 -0.99 0.50 26.48
C GLY A 608 -2.33 0.25 25.79
N ALA A 609 -3.18 -0.57 26.40
CA ALA A 609 -4.50 -0.90 25.88
C ALA A 609 -5.39 0.34 25.68
N ILE A 610 -5.18 1.42 26.45
CA ILE A 610 -5.95 2.66 26.33
C ILE A 610 -5.46 3.60 25.21
N ASP A 611 -4.25 3.37 24.71
CA ASP A 611 -3.59 4.26 23.75
C ASP A 611 -3.83 3.82 22.30
N ASP A 612 -3.50 4.68 21.33
CA ASP A 612 -3.62 4.35 19.90
C ASP A 612 -2.65 3.23 19.48
N VAL A 613 -3.19 2.18 18.87
CA VAL A 613 -2.39 1.08 18.32
C VAL A 613 -1.45 1.52 17.19
N ASN A 614 -1.68 2.68 16.57
CA ASN A 614 -0.81 3.21 15.52
C ASN A 614 0.08 4.38 15.99
N SER A 615 0.05 4.73 17.28
CA SER A 615 0.91 5.75 17.91
C SER A 615 1.65 5.19 19.12
N PRO A 616 2.50 4.15 18.97
CA PRO A 616 3.24 3.61 20.09
C PRO A 616 4.15 4.66 20.73
N ARG A 617 4.42 4.47 22.02
CA ARG A 617 5.33 5.33 22.80
C ARG A 617 6.66 4.62 22.99
N LEU A 618 7.74 5.40 23.04
CA LEU A 618 9.01 4.93 23.59
C LEU A 618 8.97 5.11 25.09
N MET A 619 8.94 3.99 25.82
CA MET A 619 8.89 4.00 27.28
C MET A 619 10.17 3.41 27.86
N LEU A 620 10.74 4.08 28.86
CA LEU A 620 11.91 3.58 29.56
C LEU A 620 11.57 2.28 30.28
N TRP A 621 12.45 1.27 30.20
CA TRP A 621 12.28 0.00 30.91
C TRP A 621 11.98 0.18 32.39
N ALA A 622 12.68 1.11 33.07
CA ALA A 622 12.48 1.37 34.49
C ALA A 622 11.02 1.73 34.82
N ASN A 623 10.34 2.51 33.98
CA ASN A 623 8.94 2.89 34.21
C ASN A 623 8.01 1.68 34.09
N VAL A 624 8.24 0.84 33.06
CA VAL A 624 7.47 -0.40 32.86
C VAL A 624 7.69 -1.37 34.02
N PHE A 625 8.94 -1.56 34.43
CA PHE A 625 9.28 -2.46 35.53
C PHE A 625 8.68 -2.02 36.85
N THR A 626 8.72 -0.72 37.16
CA THR A 626 8.05 -0.16 38.35
C THR A 626 6.55 -0.39 38.31
N ALA A 627 5.92 -0.14 37.16
CA ALA A 627 4.48 -0.35 36.97
C ALA A 627 4.07 -1.83 37.15
N LEU A 628 4.87 -2.76 36.62
CA LEU A 628 4.69 -4.20 36.78
C LEU A 628 4.86 -4.63 38.23
N SER A 629 5.94 -4.19 38.88
CA SER A 629 6.22 -4.51 40.29
C SER A 629 5.11 -4.01 41.21
N ARG A 630 4.69 -2.76 41.04
CA ARG A 630 3.58 -2.20 41.80
C ARG A 630 2.27 -2.96 41.55
N TYR A 631 1.97 -3.32 40.31
CA TYR A 631 0.80 -4.13 40.00
C TYR A 631 0.87 -5.52 40.68
N SER A 632 2.02 -6.20 40.58
CA SER A 632 2.23 -7.51 41.19
C SER A 632 2.10 -7.49 42.72
N THR A 633 2.38 -6.38 43.38
CA THR A 633 2.23 -6.29 44.85
C THR A 633 0.80 -5.96 45.29
N LEU A 634 0.03 -5.25 44.45
CA LEU A 634 -1.31 -4.77 44.76
C LEU A 634 -2.43 -5.65 44.16
N SER A 635 -2.11 -6.48 43.17
CA SER A 635 -3.08 -7.39 42.56
C SER A 635 -3.55 -8.46 43.57
N PRO A 636 -4.79 -8.93 43.48
CA PRO A 636 -5.33 -9.90 44.45
C PRO A 636 -4.53 -11.21 44.53
N LEU A 637 -3.96 -11.67 43.42
CA LEU A 637 -3.18 -12.92 43.36
C LEU A 637 -1.68 -12.72 43.59
N LYS A 638 -1.23 -11.46 43.69
CA LYS A 638 0.16 -11.07 43.78
C LYS A 638 1.08 -11.71 42.72
N ALA A 639 0.57 -11.87 41.51
CA ALA A 639 1.25 -12.57 40.43
C ALA A 639 2.13 -11.62 39.60
N TRP A 640 3.26 -12.12 39.12
CA TRP A 640 4.11 -11.43 38.15
C TRP A 640 3.59 -11.68 36.73
N GLU A 641 2.71 -10.80 36.26
CA GLU A 641 2.03 -10.95 34.97
C GLU A 641 2.80 -10.25 33.85
N PHE A 642 3.91 -10.86 33.43
CA PHE A 642 4.74 -10.36 32.34
C PHE A 642 5.36 -11.49 31.52
N TYR A 643 4.79 -11.71 30.33
CA TYR A 643 5.09 -12.89 29.51
C TYR A 643 5.47 -12.49 28.08
N GLY A 644 6.43 -13.20 27.51
CA GLY A 644 6.71 -13.24 26.09
C GLY A 644 5.96 -14.39 25.45
N ILE A 645 5.23 -14.11 24.36
CA ILE A 645 4.43 -15.09 23.60
C ILE A 645 4.89 -15.15 22.14
N TYR A 646 4.94 -16.37 21.56
CA TYR A 646 5.47 -16.59 20.20
C TYR A 646 5.00 -17.87 19.50
#